data_AF-A0A7V6B6X0-F1
#
_entry.id   AF-A0A7V6B6X0-F1
#
_cell.length_a   1.000
_cell.length_b   1.000
_cell.length_c   1.000
_cell.angle_alpha   90.00
_cell.angle_beta   90.00
_cell.angle_gamma   90.00
#
_symmetry.space_group_name_H-M   'P 1'
#
loop_
_entity.id
_entity.type
_entity.pdbx_description
1 polymer ?
#
loop_
_entity_poly.entity_id
_entity_poly.type
_entity_poly.pdbx_seq_one_letter_code
_entity_poly.pdbx_strand_id
1 'polypeptide(L)'
;MRRLSLTSFIIFALLSSSALAQWCSRYGVNAHIPDAETLQAIKDAGISWVRMDFNWFMIEPSKGVFDFAVLDGAVDEARRQNLFVFATLAYSPKWANEPNLRDFFEGTLDDYVNKILVPGARAAKWADPEVKVLAPELAGVGSGSQWNGDKGQCVPLAGCIMDGWEIDLAQVLSKALSSIDIITQHFYKSTPTRLAQAVVDGEFDDIVGLVKVHSSLKEIVDANAPGKKVWLTEYGWETIPYGGYQGGGSISEAQQASNHVEFLQAYLDIVNGTWTNSDNDPWSDLERVFIYDARDSVVGNRLYAFGILRVDGTKKPAWEAIRDFISAHPEECPNLPPKFKTIPQVTLNQGEVAVHAIDLYEYTEDPDTPPEGLSYSLVQAGDPKAGIKIEDGHFISVYPDPNYSGTTTARVSVFDGTTTAFADFAVMVIPFMPKTYSAPYLSVSVDGYLTEWGTVPQIVLSPEKDYVPLGGAMPNGALDISANGRVAWDKGHIYLAFEVTDNTHYNSEPPELLWQGDSVQFAIDFACDRTVGAYDDDDDYEVGVALIDDKPVVHCFKMPSGIVDCPVTLVVRRQGNKTYYEAQFSVENELPEKVSMSWLVNENDAFGREGFLQWTEGIGISKDPSKFGIVTFVGEIPVEMDDGVSEEAGAEVVEEVSVPEKPSVIEEVLDIAEDFPSASEDVGENEQVVETKTDLYAPAPPGSGTCGCSTGSSLPPFGDILFFAMVFLLWKLAKRRKKA
;
A
#
# COMPACT_ATOMS: atom_id res chain seq x y z
N MET A 1 -39.72 -0.23 52.86
CA MET A 1 -39.43 1.22 52.90
C MET A 1 -37.97 1.45 52.59
N ARG A 2 -37.66 1.93 51.38
CA ARG A 2 -36.82 3.11 51.09
C ARG A 2 -36.53 3.08 49.60
N ARG A 3 -37.18 4.02 48.89
CA ARG A 3 -36.87 4.44 47.53
C ARG A 3 -35.46 5.04 47.56
N LEU A 4 -34.58 4.59 46.68
CA LEU A 4 -33.39 5.33 46.27
C LEU A 4 -33.64 5.84 44.85
N SER A 5 -33.31 7.10 44.63
CA SER A 5 -33.81 7.90 43.52
C SER A 5 -33.00 7.69 42.26
N LEU A 6 -33.70 7.66 41.13
CA LEU A 6 -33.16 7.90 39.80
C LEU A 6 -32.68 9.36 39.75
N THR A 7 -31.40 9.62 40.04
CA THR A 7 -30.79 10.93 39.81
C THR A 7 -29.27 10.83 39.84
N SER A 8 -28.66 10.12 38.89
CA SER A 8 -27.23 10.21 38.53
C SER A 8 -26.97 9.37 37.28
N PHE A 9 -27.47 9.83 36.13
CA PHE A 9 -27.10 9.29 34.80
C PHE A 9 -27.33 10.38 33.73
N ILE A 10 -26.85 11.59 34.02
CA ILE A 10 -26.66 12.66 33.04
C ILE A 10 -25.38 13.37 33.50
N ILE A 11 -24.49 13.70 32.56
CA ILE A 11 -23.10 14.19 32.72
C ILE A 11 -22.05 13.07 32.55
N PHE A 12 -22.00 12.49 31.36
CA PHE A 12 -20.76 12.05 30.68
C PHE A 12 -21.08 11.91 29.18
N ALA A 13 -21.32 13.06 28.52
CA ALA A 13 -21.48 13.15 27.06
C ALA A 13 -21.22 14.60 26.59
N LEU A 14 -20.12 15.21 27.06
CA LEU A 14 -19.74 16.58 26.68
C LEU A 14 -18.23 16.72 26.41
N LEU A 15 -17.56 15.63 26.04
CA LEU A 15 -16.18 15.65 25.53
C LEU A 15 -16.03 14.53 24.48
N SER A 16 -16.63 14.72 23.31
CA SER A 16 -16.32 13.96 22.09
C SER A 16 -16.91 14.66 20.86
N SER A 17 -16.61 15.94 20.68
CA SER A 17 -17.08 16.74 19.54
C SER A 17 -15.95 17.15 18.60
N SER A 18 -14.91 16.33 18.46
CA SER A 18 -13.72 16.68 17.66
C SER A 18 -13.37 15.66 16.56
N ALA A 19 -14.34 14.85 16.09
CA ALA A 19 -14.10 13.87 15.02
C ALA A 19 -15.11 13.92 13.86
N LEU A 20 -16.09 14.84 13.86
CA LEU A 20 -17.22 14.77 12.92
C LEU A 20 -17.20 15.82 11.78
N ALA A 21 -16.08 16.50 11.49
CA ALA A 21 -16.17 17.73 10.69
C ALA A 21 -14.98 18.05 9.79
N GLN A 22 -14.50 17.10 8.98
CA GLN A 22 -13.25 17.36 8.29
C GLN A 22 -13.43 17.51 6.75
N TRP A 23 -14.17 16.63 6.04
CA TRP A 23 -14.18 16.68 4.56
C TRP A 23 -14.91 17.91 4.01
N CYS A 24 -15.99 18.33 4.66
CA CYS A 24 -16.78 19.48 4.20
C CYS A 24 -16.08 20.82 4.42
N SER A 25 -14.94 20.84 5.12
CA SER A 25 -14.35 22.09 5.56
C SER A 25 -13.91 22.97 4.39
N ARG A 26 -14.21 24.27 4.48
CA ARG A 26 -13.89 25.29 3.49
C ARG A 26 -12.44 25.78 3.57
N TYR A 27 -11.77 25.51 4.69
CA TYR A 27 -10.50 26.13 5.04
C TYR A 27 -9.33 25.18 4.81
N GLY A 28 -8.42 25.60 3.93
CA GLY A 28 -7.15 24.95 3.72
C GLY A 28 -5.96 25.88 3.91
N VAL A 29 -4.78 25.30 3.95
CA VAL A 29 -3.50 26.02 3.99
C VAL A 29 -2.49 25.28 3.12
N ASN A 30 -1.60 26.04 2.50
CA ASN A 30 -0.45 25.51 1.80
C ASN A 30 0.59 25.03 2.82
N ALA A 31 1.38 24.01 2.45
CA ALA A 31 2.52 23.60 3.24
C ALA A 31 3.57 22.90 2.38
N HIS A 32 4.80 23.39 2.45
CA HIS A 32 5.97 22.78 1.82
C HIS A 32 6.45 21.57 2.65
N ILE A 33 6.01 20.36 2.29
CA ILE A 33 6.27 19.06 2.98
C ILE A 33 6.36 19.25 4.51
N PRO A 34 5.21 19.41 5.20
CA PRO A 34 5.18 19.79 6.61
C PRO A 34 5.68 18.70 7.54
N ASP A 35 6.33 19.11 8.62
CA ASP A 35 6.61 18.24 9.77
C ASP A 35 5.37 18.04 10.67
N ALA A 36 5.45 17.11 11.61
CA ALA A 36 4.34 16.77 12.51
C ALA A 36 3.89 17.97 13.38
N GLU A 37 4.81 18.84 13.79
CA GLU A 37 4.50 20.05 14.58
C GLU A 37 3.72 21.07 13.74
N THR A 38 4.11 21.27 12.48
CA THR A 38 3.41 22.15 11.54
C THR A 38 2.00 21.61 11.28
N LEU A 39 1.85 20.31 11.01
CA LEU A 39 0.54 19.67 10.85
C LEU A 39 -0.34 19.84 12.09
N GLN A 40 0.23 19.67 13.29
CA GLN A 40 -0.51 19.83 14.53
C GLN A 40 -0.95 21.29 14.73
N ALA A 41 -0.09 22.25 14.41
CA ALA A 41 -0.45 23.66 14.46
C ALA A 41 -1.54 24.04 13.45
N ILE A 42 -1.57 23.41 12.26
CA ILE A 42 -2.65 23.57 11.27
C ILE A 42 -3.97 23.04 11.85
N LYS A 43 -3.96 21.81 12.38
CA LYS A 43 -5.13 21.20 13.02
C LYS A 43 -5.65 22.03 14.20
N ASP A 44 -4.76 22.51 15.06
CA ASP A 44 -5.09 23.35 16.22
C ASP A 44 -5.68 24.71 15.82
N ALA A 45 -5.44 25.18 14.60
CA ALA A 45 -6.08 26.37 14.04
C ALA A 45 -7.51 26.09 13.52
N GLY A 46 -7.98 24.84 13.57
CA GLY A 46 -9.25 24.42 12.98
C GLY A 46 -9.22 24.27 11.46
N ILE A 47 -8.03 24.25 10.86
CA ILE A 47 -7.85 24.05 9.42
C ILE A 47 -7.80 22.55 9.13
N SER A 48 -8.51 22.12 8.09
CA SER A 48 -8.73 20.70 7.79
C SER A 48 -8.04 20.21 6.52
N TRP A 49 -7.73 21.12 5.59
CA TRP A 49 -7.09 20.81 4.31
C TRP A 49 -5.65 21.32 4.27
N VAL A 50 -4.73 20.46 3.85
CA VAL A 50 -3.32 20.79 3.60
C VAL A 50 -3.05 20.61 2.11
N ARG A 51 -2.75 21.71 1.42
CA ARG A 51 -2.22 21.66 0.06
C ARG A 51 -0.71 21.43 0.15
N MET A 52 -0.27 20.26 -0.30
CA MET A 52 1.09 19.77 -0.11
C MET A 52 1.78 19.56 -1.45
N ASP A 53 3.05 19.96 -1.53
CA ASP A 53 3.88 19.74 -2.70
C ASP A 53 4.31 18.28 -2.81
N PHE A 54 3.99 17.66 -3.94
CA PHE A 54 4.47 16.34 -4.33
C PHE A 54 5.60 16.56 -5.33
N ASN A 55 6.81 16.78 -4.81
CA ASN A 55 7.96 17.15 -5.60
C ASN A 55 8.47 15.97 -6.44
N TRP A 56 8.31 16.01 -7.76
CA TRP A 56 8.73 14.91 -8.64
C TRP A 56 10.24 14.66 -8.55
N PHE A 57 11.05 15.71 -8.37
CA PHE A 57 12.49 15.51 -8.18
C PHE A 57 12.88 14.74 -6.89
N MET A 58 12.01 14.74 -5.88
CA MET A 58 12.19 13.93 -4.67
C MET A 58 11.64 12.53 -4.85
N ILE A 59 10.49 12.42 -5.52
CA ILE A 59 9.80 11.15 -5.77
C ILE A 59 10.58 10.25 -6.74
N GLU A 60 11.18 10.82 -7.78
CA GLU A 60 11.92 10.08 -8.82
C GLU A 60 13.27 10.78 -9.12
N PRO A 61 14.23 10.73 -8.18
CA PRO A 61 15.51 11.45 -8.30
C PRO A 61 16.32 11.01 -9.52
N SER A 62 16.17 9.76 -9.95
CA SER A 62 16.71 9.21 -11.19
C SER A 62 15.63 8.43 -11.92
N LYS A 63 15.64 8.47 -13.25
CA LYS A 63 14.61 7.84 -14.08
C LYS A 63 14.42 6.35 -13.71
N GLY A 64 13.21 5.98 -13.31
CA GLY A 64 12.83 4.63 -12.89
C GLY A 64 13.25 4.24 -11.46
N VAL A 65 13.84 5.16 -10.70
CA VAL A 65 14.23 4.94 -9.30
C VAL A 65 13.38 5.86 -8.42
N PHE A 66 12.44 5.27 -7.69
CA PHE A 66 11.48 6.00 -6.86
C PHE A 66 11.90 6.01 -5.39
N ASP A 67 11.71 7.14 -4.72
CA ASP A 67 11.86 7.31 -3.27
C ASP A 67 10.64 8.07 -2.73
N PHE A 68 9.78 7.35 -2.00
CA PHE A 68 8.58 7.92 -1.38
C PHE A 68 8.76 8.20 0.11
N ALA A 69 9.89 7.88 0.74
CA ALA A 69 10.00 7.83 2.19
C ALA A 69 9.62 9.15 2.89
N VAL A 70 10.06 10.28 2.35
CA VAL A 70 9.75 11.61 2.90
C VAL A 70 8.27 11.96 2.67
N LEU A 71 7.73 11.63 1.50
CA LEU A 71 6.36 11.94 1.14
C LEU A 71 5.37 11.07 1.93
N ASP A 72 5.61 9.77 2.00
CA ASP A 72 4.82 8.82 2.78
C ASP A 72 4.79 9.24 4.24
N GLY A 73 5.94 9.63 4.82
CA GLY A 73 6.00 10.14 6.19
C GLY A 73 5.09 11.36 6.42
N ALA A 74 5.08 12.32 5.51
CA ALA A 74 4.23 13.52 5.61
C ALA A 74 2.75 13.21 5.38
N VAL A 75 2.41 12.34 4.42
CA VAL A 75 1.03 11.93 4.13
C VAL A 75 0.46 11.09 5.27
N ASP A 76 1.24 10.16 5.82
CA ASP A 76 0.82 9.31 6.93
C ASP A 76 0.66 10.09 8.23
N GLU A 77 1.52 11.09 8.48
CA GLU A 77 1.33 12.01 9.61
C GLU A 77 0.06 12.87 9.41
N ALA A 78 -0.16 13.42 8.22
CA ALA A 78 -1.39 14.18 7.94
C ALA A 78 -2.64 13.31 8.16
N ARG A 79 -2.63 12.07 7.67
CA ARG A 79 -3.70 11.09 7.91
C ARG A 79 -3.90 10.76 9.39
N ARG A 80 -2.82 10.50 10.14
CA ARG A 80 -2.89 10.27 11.60
C ARG A 80 -3.48 11.47 12.35
N GLN A 81 -3.30 12.66 11.82
CA GLN A 81 -3.89 13.87 12.37
C GLN A 81 -5.29 14.19 11.81
N ASN A 82 -5.89 13.31 11.00
CA ASN A 82 -7.17 13.52 10.32
C ASN A 82 -7.17 14.72 9.38
N LEU A 83 -6.05 15.09 8.75
CA LEU A 83 -5.98 16.19 7.79
C LEU A 83 -6.17 15.66 6.36
N PHE A 84 -6.89 16.41 5.53
CA PHE A 84 -7.01 16.11 4.10
C PHE A 84 -5.85 16.66 3.32
N VAL A 85 -5.32 15.84 2.41
CA VAL A 85 -4.22 16.23 1.53
C VAL A 85 -4.76 16.58 0.16
N PHE A 86 -4.53 17.83 -0.26
CA PHE A 86 -4.54 18.21 -1.67
C PHE A 86 -3.10 18.13 -2.19
N ALA A 87 -2.81 17.05 -2.93
CA ALA A 87 -1.51 16.81 -3.54
C ALA A 87 -1.30 17.62 -4.83
N THR A 88 -0.20 18.37 -4.89
CA THR A 88 0.22 19.08 -6.11
C THR A 88 1.50 18.47 -6.66
N LEU A 89 1.41 17.69 -7.74
CA LEU A 89 2.60 17.16 -8.42
C LEU A 89 3.35 18.31 -9.11
N ALA A 90 4.52 18.66 -8.58
CA ALA A 90 5.29 19.82 -8.98
C ALA A 90 6.79 19.51 -9.10
N TYR A 91 7.54 20.42 -9.74
CA TYR A 91 9.00 20.43 -9.86
C TYR A 91 9.63 19.15 -10.45
N SER A 92 10.00 19.22 -11.73
CA SER A 92 10.57 18.08 -12.45
C SER A 92 12.00 17.74 -12.02
N PRO A 93 12.38 16.44 -11.96
CA PRO A 93 13.78 16.06 -11.82
C PRO A 93 14.61 16.49 -13.03
N LYS A 94 15.92 16.65 -12.85
CA LYS A 94 16.85 17.08 -13.91
C LYS A 94 16.81 16.20 -15.16
N TRP A 95 16.54 14.91 -15.01
CA TRP A 95 16.48 13.98 -16.15
C TRP A 95 15.18 14.10 -16.96
N ALA A 96 14.12 14.67 -16.37
CA ALA A 96 12.83 14.89 -17.02
C ALA A 96 12.68 16.33 -17.56
N ASN A 97 13.47 17.28 -17.05
CA ASN A 97 13.51 18.65 -17.55
C ASN A 97 14.44 18.79 -18.76
N GLU A 98 14.12 19.68 -19.71
CA GLU A 98 15.05 20.00 -20.79
C GLU A 98 16.31 20.66 -20.19
N PRO A 99 17.53 20.24 -20.57
CA PRO A 99 18.78 20.73 -19.97
C PRO A 99 19.01 22.26 -20.06
N ASN A 100 18.18 22.97 -20.82
CA ASN A 100 18.30 24.39 -21.13
C ASN A 100 17.26 25.28 -20.42
N LEU A 101 16.26 24.72 -19.74
CA LEU A 101 15.24 25.48 -19.02
C LEU A 101 15.61 25.57 -17.55
N ARG A 102 15.97 26.78 -17.12
CA ARG A 102 16.53 26.97 -15.77
C ARG A 102 15.46 26.86 -14.68
N ASP A 103 14.20 27.25 -14.93
CA ASP A 103 13.22 27.30 -13.84
C ASP A 103 11.75 26.89 -14.12
N PHE A 104 11.16 26.83 -15.34
CA PHE A 104 9.74 26.38 -15.51
C PHE A 104 9.42 25.85 -16.92
N PHE A 105 8.22 25.27 -17.11
CA PHE A 105 7.68 24.92 -18.44
C PHE A 105 7.49 26.17 -19.31
N GLU A 106 8.10 26.20 -20.50
CA GLU A 106 8.03 27.32 -21.46
C GLU A 106 7.20 27.01 -22.73
N GLY A 107 6.27 26.04 -22.67
CA GLY A 107 5.42 25.68 -23.81
C GLY A 107 4.19 26.59 -23.97
N THR A 108 3.47 26.41 -25.09
CA THR A 108 2.21 27.12 -25.35
C THR A 108 1.06 26.62 -24.45
N LEU A 109 -0.05 27.37 -24.38
CA LEU A 109 -1.27 26.90 -23.70
C LEU A 109 -1.74 25.54 -24.24
N ASP A 110 -1.66 25.32 -25.55
CA ASP A 110 -1.99 24.04 -26.17
C ASP A 110 -0.99 22.94 -25.79
N ASP A 111 0.29 23.26 -25.62
CA ASP A 111 1.26 22.30 -25.08
C ASP A 111 0.93 21.93 -23.63
N TYR A 112 0.59 22.89 -22.78
CA TYR A 112 0.16 22.62 -21.40
C TYR A 112 -1.08 21.70 -21.37
N VAL A 113 -2.11 22.02 -22.15
CA VAL A 113 -3.33 21.20 -22.21
C VAL A 113 -3.04 19.79 -22.71
N ASN A 114 -2.33 19.67 -23.84
CA ASN A 114 -2.20 18.39 -24.54
C ASN A 114 -1.07 17.50 -24.03
N LYS A 115 -0.05 18.06 -23.37
CA LYS A 115 1.10 17.30 -22.85
C LYS A 115 1.07 17.12 -21.34
N ILE A 116 0.42 18.02 -20.60
CA ILE A 116 0.44 18.01 -19.13
C ILE A 116 -0.95 17.72 -18.58
N LEU A 117 -1.91 18.64 -18.77
CA LEU A 117 -3.21 18.58 -18.08
C LEU A 117 -4.03 17.35 -18.46
N VAL A 118 -4.34 17.15 -19.74
CA VAL A 118 -5.19 16.03 -20.18
C VAL A 118 -4.51 14.67 -19.96
N PRO A 119 -3.22 14.47 -20.30
CA PRO A 119 -2.52 13.23 -20.00
C PRO A 119 -2.40 12.95 -18.50
N GLY A 120 -2.08 13.97 -17.68
CA GLY A 120 -1.97 13.84 -16.22
C GLY A 120 -3.30 13.48 -15.57
N ALA A 121 -4.38 14.14 -15.96
CA ALA A 121 -5.74 13.81 -15.52
C ALA A 121 -6.12 12.36 -15.83
N ARG A 122 -5.79 11.90 -17.05
CA ARG A 122 -6.03 10.51 -17.47
C ARG A 122 -5.21 9.52 -16.64
N ALA A 123 -3.93 9.82 -16.39
CA ALA A 123 -3.05 8.96 -15.61
C ALA A 123 -3.55 8.84 -14.17
N ALA A 124 -3.94 9.96 -13.54
CA ALA A 124 -4.53 9.96 -12.21
C ALA A 124 -5.80 9.11 -12.14
N LYS A 125 -6.75 9.31 -13.07
CA LYS A 125 -8.00 8.53 -13.13
C LYS A 125 -7.80 7.05 -13.46
N TRP A 126 -6.73 6.71 -14.17
CA TRP A 126 -6.40 5.32 -14.46
C TRP A 126 -5.85 4.61 -13.21
N ALA A 127 -5.06 5.31 -12.40
CA ALA A 127 -4.55 4.79 -11.13
C ALA A 127 -5.66 4.70 -10.06
N ASP A 128 -6.51 5.73 -9.97
CA ASP A 128 -7.64 5.80 -9.07
C ASP A 128 -8.85 6.44 -9.78
N PRO A 129 -9.89 5.68 -10.15
CA PRO A 129 -11.07 6.21 -10.80
C PRO A 129 -11.87 7.24 -9.96
N GLU A 130 -11.75 7.20 -8.63
CA GLU A 130 -12.47 8.11 -7.72
C GLU A 130 -11.73 9.43 -7.48
N VAL A 131 -10.41 9.50 -7.68
CA VAL A 131 -9.57 10.69 -7.44
C VAL A 131 -10.12 11.93 -8.14
N LYS A 132 -10.10 13.10 -7.49
CA LYS A 132 -10.52 14.35 -8.12
C LYS A 132 -9.32 15.03 -8.80
N VAL A 133 -9.50 15.45 -10.04
CA VAL A 133 -8.51 16.23 -10.78
C VAL A 133 -8.78 17.72 -10.59
N LEU A 134 -7.81 18.41 -10.00
CA LEU A 134 -7.82 19.84 -9.70
C LEU A 134 -6.93 20.58 -10.68
N ALA A 135 -7.45 21.59 -11.37
CA ALA A 135 -6.74 22.31 -12.42
C ALA A 135 -7.42 23.66 -12.74
N PRO A 136 -6.74 24.62 -13.37
CA PRO A 136 -5.37 24.54 -13.90
C PRO A 136 -4.23 25.01 -12.99
N GLU A 137 -4.49 25.42 -11.74
CA GLU A 137 -3.45 25.97 -10.85
C GLU A 137 -2.72 27.18 -11.47
N LEU A 138 -3.46 28.08 -12.14
CA LEU A 138 -2.88 29.28 -12.74
C LEU A 138 -2.63 30.36 -11.68
N ALA A 139 -1.43 30.94 -11.72
CA ALA A 139 -1.02 31.98 -10.80
C ALA A 139 -1.39 33.38 -11.33
N GLY A 140 -2.38 34.05 -10.73
CA GLY A 140 -2.80 35.41 -11.10
C GLY A 140 -1.87 36.52 -10.60
N VAL A 141 -0.55 36.28 -10.58
CA VAL A 141 0.46 37.11 -9.87
C VAL A 141 0.89 38.35 -10.65
N GLY A 142 0.38 38.54 -11.88
CA GLY A 142 0.63 39.70 -12.74
C GLY A 142 -0.65 40.20 -13.42
N SER A 143 -0.61 41.44 -13.93
CA SER A 143 -1.72 42.05 -14.68
C SER A 143 -1.88 41.50 -16.11
N GLY A 144 -1.08 40.50 -16.49
CA GLY A 144 -1.06 39.93 -17.83
C GLY A 144 -1.19 38.41 -17.78
N SER A 145 -1.85 37.87 -18.78
CA SER A 145 -1.95 36.45 -19.08
C SER A 145 -0.56 35.80 -19.24
N GLN A 146 -0.42 34.54 -18.83
CA GLN A 146 0.80 33.74 -18.95
C GLN A 146 1.17 33.47 -20.42
N TRP A 147 0.18 33.20 -21.28
CA TRP A 147 0.41 32.86 -22.69
C TRP A 147 -0.02 33.93 -23.69
N ASN A 148 -0.81 34.91 -23.26
CA ASN A 148 -1.44 35.94 -24.09
C ASN A 148 -1.21 37.35 -23.54
N GLY A 149 -0.35 37.56 -22.53
CA GLY A 149 -0.13 38.86 -21.90
C GLY A 149 0.45 39.95 -22.81
N ASP A 150 0.88 39.62 -24.03
CA ASP A 150 1.29 40.56 -25.09
C ASP A 150 0.11 41.03 -25.98
N LYS A 151 -1.07 40.43 -25.83
CA LYS A 151 -2.31 40.78 -26.53
C LYS A 151 -3.19 41.68 -25.65
N GLY A 152 -4.18 42.31 -26.26
CA GLY A 152 -5.11 43.17 -25.55
C GLY A 152 -6.01 43.99 -26.46
N GLN A 153 -6.96 44.69 -25.85
CA GLN A 153 -7.83 45.64 -26.55
C GLN A 153 -7.39 47.07 -26.26
N CYS A 154 -7.02 47.79 -27.33
CA CYS A 154 -6.71 49.21 -27.24
C CYS A 154 -7.97 50.05 -27.44
N VAL A 155 -8.29 50.87 -26.44
CA VAL A 155 -9.39 51.81 -26.50
C VAL A 155 -8.84 53.18 -26.93
N PRO A 156 -9.35 53.80 -28.01
CA PRO A 156 -8.89 55.11 -28.44
C PRO A 156 -8.96 56.13 -27.30
N LEU A 157 -7.84 56.82 -27.03
CA LEU A 157 -7.66 57.84 -25.98
C LEU A 157 -7.65 57.34 -24.52
N ALA A 158 -7.88 56.05 -24.26
CA ALA A 158 -7.91 55.47 -22.89
C ALA A 158 -6.80 54.44 -22.62
N GLY A 159 -5.92 54.16 -23.59
CA GLY A 159 -4.84 53.19 -23.47
C GLY A 159 -5.23 51.78 -23.90
N CYS A 160 -4.34 50.81 -23.68
CA CYS A 160 -4.59 49.40 -23.97
C CYS A 160 -4.84 48.62 -22.67
N ILE A 161 -5.89 47.80 -22.69
CA ILE A 161 -6.19 46.82 -21.66
C ILE A 161 -5.60 45.51 -22.17
N MET A 162 -4.52 45.07 -21.53
CA MET A 162 -3.85 43.81 -21.89
C MET A 162 -4.67 42.62 -21.39
N ASP A 163 -4.57 41.50 -22.08
CA ASP A 163 -5.24 40.26 -21.69
C ASP A 163 -4.71 39.80 -20.33
N GLY A 164 -5.61 39.57 -19.36
CA GLY A 164 -5.26 39.06 -18.04
C GLY A 164 -5.43 37.54 -17.92
N TRP A 165 -5.16 37.01 -16.73
CA TRP A 165 -5.28 35.58 -16.38
C TRP A 165 -6.63 34.96 -16.77
N GLU A 166 -7.69 35.77 -16.83
CA GLU A 166 -9.05 35.35 -17.18
C GLU A 166 -9.15 34.78 -18.61
N ILE A 167 -8.30 35.25 -19.51
CA ILE A 167 -8.26 34.81 -20.92
C ILE A 167 -7.63 33.43 -21.04
N ASP A 168 -6.60 33.13 -20.24
CA ASP A 168 -5.99 31.80 -20.20
C ASP A 168 -6.91 30.79 -19.55
N LEU A 169 -7.52 31.17 -18.42
CA LEU A 169 -8.47 30.29 -17.73
C LEU A 169 -9.64 29.91 -18.64
N ALA A 170 -10.27 30.90 -19.31
CA ALA A 170 -11.37 30.63 -20.24
C ALA A 170 -10.96 29.65 -21.35
N GLN A 171 -9.75 29.83 -21.91
CA GLN A 171 -9.25 28.95 -22.97
C GLN A 171 -8.95 27.53 -22.48
N VAL A 172 -8.30 27.38 -21.32
CA VAL A 172 -8.03 26.06 -20.73
C VAL A 172 -9.34 25.34 -20.43
N LEU A 173 -10.31 26.01 -19.81
CA LEU A 173 -11.63 25.43 -19.56
C LEU A 173 -12.29 24.99 -20.88
N SER A 174 -12.28 25.83 -21.92
CA SER A 174 -12.88 25.47 -23.22
C SER A 174 -12.26 24.22 -23.87
N LYS A 175 -10.98 23.95 -23.60
CA LYS A 175 -10.22 22.86 -24.24
C LYS A 175 -10.16 21.58 -23.39
N ALA A 176 -10.22 21.70 -22.06
CA ALA A 176 -9.89 20.61 -21.14
C ALA A 176 -10.95 20.35 -20.06
N LEU A 177 -12.13 21.01 -20.09
CA LEU A 177 -13.15 20.90 -19.03
C LEU A 177 -13.52 19.46 -18.64
N SER A 178 -13.56 18.54 -19.61
CA SER A 178 -13.89 17.12 -19.37
C SER A 178 -12.86 16.39 -18.52
N SER A 179 -11.64 16.93 -18.41
CA SER A 179 -10.54 16.39 -17.62
C SER A 179 -10.40 17.06 -16.25
N ILE A 180 -11.23 18.05 -15.93
CA ILE A 180 -11.16 18.85 -14.70
C ILE A 180 -12.37 18.53 -13.84
N ASP A 181 -12.19 18.02 -12.63
CA ASP A 181 -13.28 17.81 -11.68
C ASP A 181 -13.59 19.12 -10.92
N ILE A 182 -12.56 19.83 -10.48
CA ILE A 182 -12.63 21.06 -9.68
C ILE A 182 -11.70 22.11 -10.30
N ILE A 183 -12.22 23.31 -10.50
CA ILE A 183 -11.47 24.43 -11.06
C ILE A 183 -10.64 25.08 -9.96
N THR A 184 -9.37 25.32 -10.22
CA THR A 184 -8.47 25.95 -9.25
C THR A 184 -7.84 27.22 -9.78
N GLN A 185 -7.63 28.18 -8.88
CA GLN A 185 -7.05 29.48 -9.20
C GLN A 185 -6.26 30.01 -8.02
N HIS A 186 -5.16 30.73 -8.27
CA HIS A 186 -4.46 31.50 -7.25
C HIS A 186 -4.75 32.98 -7.42
N PHE A 187 -5.04 33.67 -6.32
CA PHE A 187 -5.17 35.12 -6.32
C PHE A 187 -4.37 35.77 -5.21
N TYR A 188 -3.48 36.64 -5.64
CA TYR A 188 -2.78 37.57 -4.79
C TYR A 188 -3.30 38.96 -5.14
N LYS A 189 -3.76 39.74 -4.15
CA LYS A 189 -4.16 41.15 -4.31
C LYS A 189 -3.71 41.95 -3.10
N SER A 190 -3.50 43.25 -3.29
CA SER A 190 -2.96 44.14 -2.25
C SER A 190 -3.87 44.27 -1.02
N THR A 191 -5.18 44.04 -1.16
CA THR A 191 -6.17 44.16 -0.08
C THR A 191 -7.21 43.04 -0.15
N PRO A 192 -7.80 42.64 0.99
CA PRO A 192 -8.91 41.68 1.03
C PRO A 192 -10.09 42.02 0.12
N THR A 193 -10.49 43.30 0.07
CA THR A 193 -11.61 43.74 -0.78
C THR A 193 -11.32 43.56 -2.26
N ARG A 194 -10.11 43.93 -2.72
CA ARG A 194 -9.70 43.71 -4.13
C ARG A 194 -9.65 42.23 -4.48
N LEU A 195 -9.25 41.38 -3.53
CA LEU A 195 -9.27 39.93 -3.69
C LEU A 195 -10.70 39.41 -3.87
N ALA A 196 -11.61 39.77 -2.96
CA ALA A 196 -13.03 39.42 -3.06
C ALA A 196 -13.67 39.91 -4.37
N GLN A 197 -13.37 41.15 -4.78
CA GLN A 197 -13.82 41.71 -6.06
C GLN A 197 -13.31 40.90 -7.24
N ALA A 198 -12.01 40.60 -7.33
CA ALA A 198 -11.46 39.78 -8.42
C ALA A 198 -12.13 38.39 -8.52
N VAL A 199 -12.53 37.82 -7.38
CA VAL A 199 -13.23 36.54 -7.31
C VAL A 199 -14.66 36.64 -7.87
N VAL A 200 -15.45 37.66 -7.47
CA VAL A 200 -16.91 37.68 -7.74
C VAL A 200 -17.36 38.78 -8.72
N ASP A 201 -16.78 39.99 -8.67
CA ASP A 201 -17.23 41.19 -9.40
C ASP A 201 -16.29 41.62 -10.54
N GLY A 202 -15.04 41.16 -10.51
CA GLY A 202 -13.97 41.46 -11.45
C GLY A 202 -13.14 42.65 -11.02
N GLU A 203 -12.16 43.01 -11.84
CA GLU A 203 -11.21 44.07 -11.53
C GLU A 203 -11.59 45.35 -12.26
N PHE A 204 -11.43 46.48 -11.57
CA PHE A 204 -11.78 47.81 -12.07
C PHE A 204 -10.54 48.70 -12.11
N ASP A 205 -10.57 49.68 -13.02
CA ASP A 205 -9.47 50.62 -13.21
C ASP A 205 -9.14 51.42 -11.94
N ASP A 206 -7.86 51.64 -11.67
CA ASP A 206 -7.39 52.35 -10.47
C ASP A 206 -7.67 53.87 -10.51
N ILE A 207 -8.15 54.43 -11.62
CA ILE A 207 -8.29 55.89 -11.80
C ILE A 207 -9.68 56.36 -11.35
N VAL A 208 -10.73 55.76 -11.91
CA VAL A 208 -12.12 56.10 -11.63
C VAL A 208 -12.89 54.97 -10.95
N GLY A 209 -12.38 53.74 -10.95
CA GLY A 209 -13.04 52.57 -10.34
C GLY A 209 -14.40 52.26 -10.97
N LEU A 210 -14.60 52.64 -12.24
CA LEU A 210 -15.89 52.50 -12.96
C LEU A 210 -15.76 51.66 -14.23
N VAL A 211 -14.55 51.50 -14.75
CA VAL A 211 -14.29 50.70 -15.94
C VAL A 211 -13.77 49.36 -15.47
N LYS A 212 -14.54 48.32 -15.79
CA LYS A 212 -14.09 46.94 -15.59
C LYS A 212 -12.97 46.63 -16.56
N VAL A 213 -11.82 46.23 -16.04
CA VAL A 213 -10.62 45.91 -16.81
C VAL A 213 -10.42 44.40 -16.96
N HIS A 214 -10.79 43.61 -15.95
CA HIS A 214 -10.72 42.14 -15.99
C HIS A 214 -12.02 41.52 -15.49
N SER A 215 -12.44 40.41 -16.12
CA SER A 215 -13.59 39.60 -15.68
C SER A 215 -13.32 38.94 -14.33
N SER A 216 -14.40 38.67 -13.57
CA SER A 216 -14.27 37.95 -12.30
C SER A 216 -14.06 36.46 -12.54
N LEU A 217 -13.50 35.75 -11.55
CA LEU A 217 -13.41 34.29 -11.60
C LEU A 217 -14.78 33.66 -11.82
N LYS A 218 -15.80 34.15 -11.09
CA LYS A 218 -17.17 33.69 -11.25
C LYS A 218 -17.70 33.86 -12.66
N GLU A 219 -17.51 35.02 -13.28
CA GLU A 219 -18.00 35.27 -14.64
C GLU A 219 -17.35 34.34 -15.67
N ILE A 220 -16.05 34.06 -15.51
CA ILE A 220 -15.36 33.11 -16.38
C ILE A 220 -15.88 31.69 -16.18
N VAL A 221 -16.10 31.27 -14.93
CA VAL A 221 -16.63 29.93 -14.62
C VAL A 221 -18.08 29.78 -15.08
N ASP A 222 -18.95 30.76 -14.84
CA ASP A 222 -20.35 30.73 -15.28
C ASP A 222 -20.45 30.64 -16.82
N ALA A 223 -19.56 31.33 -17.54
CA ALA A 223 -19.56 31.34 -18.99
C ALA A 223 -18.99 30.05 -19.61
N ASN A 224 -18.00 29.41 -18.98
CA ASN A 224 -17.22 28.33 -19.60
C ASN A 224 -17.41 26.96 -18.93
N ALA A 225 -17.83 26.93 -17.67
CA ALA A 225 -17.89 25.73 -16.84
C ALA A 225 -19.02 25.80 -15.78
N PRO A 226 -20.27 26.10 -16.17
CA PRO A 226 -21.36 26.33 -15.21
C PRO A 226 -21.60 25.12 -14.30
N GLY A 227 -21.70 25.36 -12.99
CA GLY A 227 -21.94 24.34 -11.97
C GLY A 227 -20.71 23.53 -11.55
N LYS A 228 -19.52 23.82 -12.09
CA LYS A 228 -18.26 23.23 -11.61
C LYS A 228 -17.85 23.87 -10.29
N LYS A 229 -17.36 23.05 -9.37
CA LYS A 229 -16.78 23.53 -8.11
C LYS A 229 -15.45 24.23 -8.34
N VAL A 230 -15.20 25.24 -7.51
CA VAL A 230 -14.06 26.15 -7.61
C VAL A 230 -13.36 26.23 -6.27
N TRP A 231 -12.05 26.02 -6.26
CA TRP A 231 -11.18 26.19 -5.10
C TRP A 231 -10.21 27.33 -5.36
N LEU A 232 -10.11 28.27 -4.41
CA LEU A 232 -9.05 29.27 -4.39
C LEU A 232 -7.83 28.65 -3.71
N THR A 233 -6.90 28.12 -4.49
CA THR A 233 -5.86 27.23 -3.97
C THR A 233 -4.63 27.95 -3.42
N GLU A 234 -4.54 29.26 -3.63
CA GLU A 234 -3.63 30.15 -2.93
C GLU A 234 -4.17 31.58 -2.81
N TYR A 235 -4.04 32.16 -1.61
CA TYR A 235 -4.13 33.60 -1.35
C TYR A 235 -3.31 33.96 -0.10
N GLY A 236 -2.77 35.17 -0.02
CA GLY A 236 -2.04 35.59 1.18
C GLY A 236 -1.37 36.94 1.07
N TRP A 237 -0.76 37.36 2.18
CA TRP A 237 0.00 38.60 2.29
C TRP A 237 1.31 38.40 3.03
N GLU A 238 2.39 38.97 2.50
CA GLU A 238 3.74 38.84 3.05
C GLU A 238 4.08 39.94 4.05
N THR A 239 4.75 39.58 5.14
CA THR A 239 5.15 40.52 6.20
C THR A 239 6.51 41.19 6.00
N ILE A 240 7.18 40.90 4.89
CA ILE A 240 8.43 41.52 4.45
C ILE A 240 8.30 42.02 2.99
N PRO A 241 9.14 42.98 2.54
CA PRO A 241 8.97 43.56 1.22
C PRO A 241 9.23 42.55 0.09
N TYR A 242 8.21 42.28 -0.72
CA TYR A 242 8.33 41.48 -1.93
C TYR A 242 8.81 42.32 -3.13
N GLY A 243 9.83 41.86 -3.85
CA GLY A 243 10.39 42.56 -5.02
C GLY A 243 9.62 42.41 -6.35
N GLY A 244 8.34 42.02 -6.38
CA GLY A 244 7.70 41.64 -7.65
C GLY A 244 6.17 41.65 -7.80
N TYR A 245 5.38 42.14 -6.83
CA TYR A 245 3.91 42.25 -6.99
C TYR A 245 3.49 43.72 -7.08
N GLN A 246 2.60 44.07 -8.01
CA GLN A 246 2.07 45.44 -8.13
C GLN A 246 1.25 45.80 -6.88
N GLY A 247 1.85 46.57 -5.96
CA GLY A 247 1.17 47.18 -4.82
C GLY A 247 1.34 46.50 -3.46
N GLY A 248 2.17 45.44 -3.34
CA GLY A 248 2.46 44.76 -2.08
C GLY A 248 3.66 45.37 -1.35
N GLY A 249 3.47 46.47 -0.61
CA GLY A 249 4.44 46.88 0.40
C GLY A 249 4.48 45.84 1.54
N SER A 250 5.60 45.76 2.27
CA SER A 250 5.63 44.96 3.51
C SER A 250 4.53 45.41 4.46
N ILE A 251 3.69 44.49 4.89
CA ILE A 251 2.69 44.75 5.93
C ILE A 251 3.18 44.22 7.28
N SER A 252 2.61 44.71 8.39
CA SER A 252 2.91 44.14 9.70
C SER A 252 2.22 42.78 9.88
N GLU A 253 2.72 41.93 10.79
CA GLU A 253 2.04 40.68 11.15
C GLU A 253 0.60 40.92 11.65
N ALA A 254 0.36 42.07 12.30
CA ALA A 254 -0.99 42.46 12.72
C ALA A 254 -1.90 42.76 11.53
N GLN A 255 -1.39 43.46 10.51
CA GLN A 255 -2.14 43.70 9.27
C GLN A 255 -2.35 42.41 8.48
N GLN A 256 -1.39 41.48 8.48
CA GLN A 256 -1.55 40.16 7.87
C GLN A 256 -2.72 39.41 8.53
N ALA A 257 -2.78 39.40 9.86
CA ALA A 257 -3.87 38.78 10.61
C ALA A 257 -5.23 39.41 10.26
N SER A 258 -5.32 40.75 10.25
CA SER A 258 -6.55 41.46 9.85
C SER A 258 -6.96 41.12 8.41
N ASN A 259 -6.01 41.08 7.47
CA ASN A 259 -6.31 40.79 6.07
C ASN A 259 -6.90 39.38 5.87
N HIS A 260 -6.35 38.36 6.56
CA HIS A 260 -6.90 37.00 6.50
C HIS A 260 -8.34 36.95 7.02
N VAL A 261 -8.62 37.55 8.20
CA VAL A 261 -9.98 37.56 8.77
C VAL A 261 -10.95 38.33 7.88
N GLU A 262 -10.56 39.49 7.36
CA GLU A 262 -11.41 40.29 6.47
C GLU A 262 -11.74 39.54 5.17
N PHE A 263 -10.78 38.81 4.59
CA PHE A 263 -11.05 38.02 3.40
C PHE A 263 -11.90 36.78 3.70
N LEU A 264 -11.63 36.06 4.79
CA LEU A 264 -12.45 34.91 5.18
C LEU A 264 -13.91 35.32 5.42
N GLN A 265 -14.14 36.50 6.02
CA GLN A 265 -15.49 37.07 6.12
C GLN A 265 -16.09 37.36 4.75
N ALA A 266 -15.35 38.04 3.86
CA ALA A 266 -15.84 38.33 2.50
C ALA A 266 -16.15 37.05 1.70
N TYR A 267 -15.35 35.99 1.88
CA TYR A 267 -15.59 34.66 1.31
C TYR A 267 -16.93 34.09 1.81
N LEU A 268 -17.19 34.11 3.12
CA LEU A 268 -18.49 33.66 3.66
C LEU A 268 -19.63 34.53 3.14
N ASP A 269 -19.43 35.84 3.03
CA ASP A 269 -20.44 36.77 2.53
C ASP A 269 -20.81 36.44 1.07
N ILE A 270 -19.81 36.16 0.22
CA ILE A 270 -20.00 35.75 -1.18
C ILE A 270 -20.76 34.43 -1.28
N VAL A 271 -20.38 33.42 -0.49
CA VAL A 271 -21.04 32.11 -0.57
C VAL A 271 -22.47 32.17 -0.04
N ASN A 272 -22.72 32.99 0.98
CA ASN A 272 -24.03 33.14 1.61
C ASN A 272 -24.95 34.17 0.94
N GLY A 273 -24.46 34.92 -0.06
CA GLY A 273 -25.28 35.92 -0.77
C GLY A 273 -25.53 37.19 0.03
N THR A 274 -24.53 37.61 0.79
CA THR A 274 -24.54 38.82 1.63
C THR A 274 -23.41 39.79 1.26
N TRP A 275 -22.72 39.56 0.15
CA TRP A 275 -21.66 40.42 -0.35
C TRP A 275 -22.25 41.69 -0.97
N THR A 276 -22.07 42.83 -0.30
CA THR A 276 -22.82 44.05 -0.63
C THR A 276 -22.48 44.64 -2.00
N ASN A 277 -23.50 45.12 -2.71
CA ASN A 277 -23.40 45.78 -4.01
C ASN A 277 -22.85 44.91 -5.15
N SER A 278 -22.97 43.59 -5.03
CA SER A 278 -22.70 42.63 -6.11
C SER A 278 -23.99 42.14 -6.74
N ASP A 279 -23.97 41.95 -8.07
CA ASP A 279 -25.03 41.24 -8.80
C ASP A 279 -24.66 39.75 -9.01
N ASN A 280 -23.51 39.33 -8.46
CA ASN A 280 -22.84 38.06 -8.74
C ASN A 280 -22.81 37.13 -7.51
N ASP A 281 -23.49 37.44 -6.41
CA ASP A 281 -23.69 36.56 -5.24
C ASP A 281 -25.16 36.08 -5.11
N PRO A 282 -25.46 34.99 -4.39
CA PRO A 282 -24.55 34.02 -3.78
C PRO A 282 -23.77 33.21 -4.81
N TRP A 283 -22.59 32.71 -4.42
CA TRP A 283 -21.82 31.78 -5.24
C TRP A 283 -21.39 30.53 -4.49
N SER A 284 -22.28 29.53 -4.45
CA SER A 284 -22.06 28.25 -3.76
C SER A 284 -21.12 27.27 -4.48
N ASP A 285 -20.63 27.62 -5.67
CA ASP A 285 -19.60 26.85 -6.38
C ASP A 285 -18.19 27.22 -5.90
N LEU A 286 -18.00 28.36 -5.24
CA LEU A 286 -16.76 28.68 -4.54
C LEU A 286 -16.69 27.89 -3.24
N GLU A 287 -16.10 26.71 -3.31
CA GLU A 287 -16.21 25.68 -2.30
C GLU A 287 -15.17 25.83 -1.20
N ARG A 288 -13.91 26.16 -1.53
CA ARG A 288 -12.80 26.21 -0.57
C ARG A 288 -11.80 27.32 -0.85
N VAL A 289 -11.07 27.74 0.19
CA VAL A 289 -9.98 28.72 0.11
C VAL A 289 -8.75 28.21 0.86
N PHE A 290 -7.56 28.44 0.30
CA PHE A 290 -6.29 27.96 0.82
C PHE A 290 -5.32 29.11 1.10
N ILE A 291 -4.95 29.26 2.36
CA ILE A 291 -3.99 30.28 2.81
C ILE A 291 -2.59 29.92 2.32
N TYR A 292 -1.88 30.87 1.73
CA TYR A 292 -0.44 30.80 1.49
C TYR A 292 0.25 31.68 2.55
N ASP A 293 0.94 31.13 3.56
CA ASP A 293 1.36 29.71 3.72
C ASP A 293 1.30 29.22 5.19
N ALA A 294 1.53 27.94 5.46
CA ALA A 294 1.56 27.41 6.83
C ALA A 294 2.75 27.97 7.64
N ARG A 295 3.96 27.96 7.07
CA ARG A 295 5.20 28.31 7.77
C ARG A 295 6.06 29.23 6.90
N ASP A 296 6.61 30.29 7.48
CA ASP A 296 7.59 31.14 6.80
C ASP A 296 8.77 30.27 6.33
N SER A 297 9.27 30.51 5.13
CA SER A 297 10.34 29.72 4.52
C SER A 297 11.57 30.57 4.20
N VAL A 298 12.75 29.95 4.21
CA VAL A 298 14.02 30.60 3.85
C VAL A 298 14.61 29.87 2.65
N VAL A 299 14.95 30.64 1.62
CA VAL A 299 15.45 30.11 0.35
C VAL A 299 16.69 30.89 -0.02
N GLY A 300 17.83 30.20 -0.05
CA GLY A 300 19.12 30.86 -0.07
C GLY A 300 19.22 31.86 1.09
N ASN A 301 19.39 33.14 0.77
CA ASN A 301 19.48 34.22 1.77
C ASN A 301 18.19 35.06 1.91
N ARG A 302 17.07 34.60 1.34
CA ARG A 302 15.80 35.33 1.34
C ARG A 302 14.78 34.64 2.23
N LEU A 303 14.23 35.38 3.18
CA LEU A 303 13.02 35.00 3.90
C LEU A 303 11.81 35.21 2.98
N TYR A 304 10.82 34.33 3.07
CA TYR A 304 9.49 34.45 2.48
C TYR A 304 8.49 34.38 3.63
N ALA A 305 7.94 35.55 4.01
CA ALA A 305 7.24 35.71 5.28
C ALA A 305 5.70 35.70 5.15
N PHE A 306 5.18 34.74 4.38
CA PHE A 306 3.75 34.49 4.14
C PHE A 306 3.10 33.60 5.20
N GLY A 307 3.90 32.86 5.96
CA GLY A 307 3.45 31.89 6.94
C GLY A 307 2.48 32.45 7.97
N ILE A 308 1.59 31.60 8.48
CA ILE A 308 0.88 31.83 9.75
C ILE A 308 1.76 31.41 10.95
N LEU A 309 2.79 30.61 10.71
CA LEU A 309 3.88 30.30 11.62
C LEU A 309 5.18 30.95 11.11
N ARG A 310 6.10 31.28 12.01
CA ARG A 310 7.47 31.70 11.67
C ARG A 310 8.32 30.48 11.31
N VAL A 311 9.52 30.74 10.79
CA VAL A 311 10.51 29.70 10.43
C VAL A 311 10.76 28.74 11.58
N ASP A 312 10.84 29.23 12.81
CA ASP A 312 11.07 28.43 14.02
C ASP A 312 9.83 27.68 14.54
N GLY A 313 8.68 27.79 13.85
CA GLY A 313 7.41 27.17 14.24
C GLY A 313 6.58 28.02 15.20
N THR A 314 7.09 29.16 15.68
CA THR A 314 6.33 30.04 16.56
C THR A 314 5.14 30.68 15.83
N LYS A 315 3.99 30.72 16.51
CA LYS A 315 2.75 31.26 15.96
C LYS A 315 2.86 32.77 15.70
N LYS A 316 2.39 33.23 14.53
CA LYS A 316 2.16 34.65 14.23
C LYS A 316 0.75 35.04 14.66
N PRO A 317 0.44 36.34 14.85
CA PRO A 317 -0.93 36.82 15.11
C PRO A 317 -1.98 36.29 14.13
N ALA A 318 -1.60 36.04 12.86
CA ALA A 318 -2.50 35.46 11.86
C ALA A 318 -3.03 34.08 12.27
N TRP A 319 -2.20 33.24 12.88
CA TRP A 319 -2.61 31.90 13.34
C TRP A 319 -3.75 31.99 14.36
N GLU A 320 -3.62 32.86 15.37
CA GLU A 320 -4.65 33.04 16.40
C GLU A 320 -5.94 33.62 15.80
N ALA A 321 -5.81 34.62 14.92
CA ALA A 321 -6.93 35.27 14.28
C ALA A 321 -7.74 34.30 13.39
N ILE A 322 -7.07 33.42 12.65
CA ILE A 322 -7.70 32.39 11.81
C ILE A 322 -8.40 31.34 12.69
N ARG A 323 -7.72 30.84 13.74
CA ARG A 323 -8.33 29.91 14.70
C ARG A 323 -9.62 30.47 15.29
N ASP A 324 -9.57 31.70 15.77
CA ASP A 324 -10.71 32.34 16.41
C ASP A 324 -11.85 32.59 15.41
N PHE A 325 -11.51 32.95 14.16
CA PHE A 325 -12.49 33.09 13.09
C PHE A 325 -13.19 31.76 12.77
N ILE A 326 -12.43 30.67 12.55
CA ILE A 326 -12.99 29.36 12.22
C ILE A 326 -13.86 28.85 13.39
N SER A 327 -13.38 28.98 14.62
CA SER A 327 -14.14 28.60 15.81
C SER A 327 -15.45 29.38 15.97
N ALA A 328 -15.51 30.63 15.49
CA ALA A 328 -16.73 31.45 15.53
C ALA A 328 -17.71 31.15 14.37
N HIS A 329 -17.27 30.43 13.35
CA HIS A 329 -18.05 30.09 12.15
C HIS A 329 -18.02 28.57 11.88
N PRO A 330 -18.58 27.75 12.79
CA PRO A 330 -18.55 26.30 12.65
C PRO A 330 -19.31 25.83 11.40
N GLU A 331 -18.77 24.79 10.76
CA GLU A 331 -19.33 24.19 9.55
C GLU A 331 -20.18 22.97 9.92
N GLU A 332 -21.37 22.83 9.32
CA GLU A 332 -22.16 21.61 9.42
C GLU A 332 -21.67 20.60 8.38
N CYS A 333 -20.83 19.65 8.80
CA CYS A 333 -20.38 18.56 7.94
C CYS A 333 -21.27 17.32 8.08
N PRO A 334 -21.79 16.75 6.98
CA PRO A 334 -22.41 15.45 7.03
C PRO A 334 -21.34 14.35 7.18
N ASN A 335 -21.56 13.40 8.09
CA ASN A 335 -20.74 12.20 8.26
C ASN A 335 -20.76 11.34 6.99
N LEU A 336 -19.62 11.06 6.40
CA LEU A 336 -19.47 10.12 5.29
C LEU A 336 -19.35 8.70 5.84
N PRO A 337 -19.91 7.69 5.16
CA PRO A 337 -19.85 6.34 5.67
C PRO A 337 -18.48 5.68 5.45
N PRO A 338 -18.09 4.75 6.34
CA PRO A 338 -16.86 4.00 6.17
C PRO A 338 -16.96 3.13 4.92
N LYS A 339 -15.82 2.80 4.34
CA LYS A 339 -15.70 1.95 3.16
C LYS A 339 -14.74 0.81 3.42
N PHE A 340 -15.05 -0.35 2.85
CA PHE A 340 -14.13 -1.48 2.78
C PHE A 340 -13.44 -1.52 1.42
N LYS A 341 -12.13 -1.75 1.44
CA LYS A 341 -11.40 -2.34 0.31
C LYS A 341 -11.72 -3.83 0.25
N THR A 342 -11.28 -4.51 -0.83
CA THR A 342 -11.41 -5.96 -0.92
C THR A 342 -10.58 -6.64 0.16
N ILE A 343 -11.25 -7.34 1.08
CA ILE A 343 -10.62 -8.15 2.11
C ILE A 343 -10.13 -9.46 1.47
N PRO A 344 -8.87 -9.89 1.72
CA PRO A 344 -8.33 -11.11 1.13
C PRO A 344 -9.01 -12.38 1.69
N GLN A 345 -8.90 -13.47 0.93
CA GLN A 345 -9.28 -14.80 1.42
C GLN A 345 -8.22 -15.34 2.37
N VAL A 346 -8.64 -15.99 3.46
CA VAL A 346 -7.76 -16.79 4.31
C VAL A 346 -7.74 -18.24 3.81
N THR A 347 -6.56 -18.82 3.63
CA THR A 347 -6.40 -20.23 3.21
C THR A 347 -5.51 -20.99 4.17
N LEU A 348 -5.98 -22.16 4.61
CA LEU A 348 -5.34 -23.01 5.61
C LEU A 348 -5.46 -24.48 5.20
N ASN A 349 -4.56 -25.33 5.68
CA ASN A 349 -4.78 -26.77 5.67
C ASN A 349 -5.63 -27.19 6.89
N GLN A 350 -6.36 -28.29 6.74
CA GLN A 350 -7.11 -28.89 7.85
C GLN A 350 -6.19 -29.15 9.05
N GLY A 351 -6.62 -28.71 10.24
CA GLY A 351 -5.85 -28.76 11.48
C GLY A 351 -4.96 -27.53 11.74
N GLU A 352 -4.76 -26.63 10.77
CA GLU A 352 -4.06 -25.37 10.98
C GLU A 352 -4.97 -24.28 11.55
N VAL A 353 -4.34 -23.31 12.22
CA VAL A 353 -4.98 -22.09 12.72
C VAL A 353 -4.27 -20.87 12.17
N ALA A 354 -5.00 -19.77 11.98
CA ALA A 354 -4.43 -18.48 11.58
C ALA A 354 -4.80 -17.41 12.59
N VAL A 355 -3.83 -17.00 13.40
CA VAL A 355 -3.99 -15.91 14.38
C VAL A 355 -3.63 -14.59 13.70
N HIS A 356 -4.49 -13.58 13.86
CA HIS A 356 -4.31 -12.24 13.30
C HIS A 356 -4.05 -12.26 11.78
N ALA A 357 -4.80 -13.10 11.06
CA ALA A 357 -4.61 -13.34 9.63
C ALA A 357 -4.90 -12.11 8.77
N ILE A 358 -5.81 -11.25 9.21
CA ILE A 358 -6.21 -10.02 8.51
C ILE A 358 -6.28 -8.89 9.53
N ASP A 359 -5.55 -7.81 9.30
CA ASP A 359 -5.74 -6.54 10.00
C ASP A 359 -6.81 -5.71 9.27
N LEU A 360 -7.99 -5.52 9.87
CA LEU A 360 -9.07 -4.76 9.24
C LEU A 360 -8.71 -3.29 9.01
N TYR A 361 -7.76 -2.70 9.75
CA TYR A 361 -7.32 -1.33 9.48
C TYR A 361 -6.71 -1.14 8.10
N GLU A 362 -6.04 -2.16 7.55
CA GLU A 362 -5.46 -2.09 6.21
C GLU A 362 -6.53 -2.09 5.09
N TYR A 363 -7.72 -2.62 5.41
CA TYR A 363 -8.81 -2.84 4.45
C TYR A 363 -10.01 -1.94 4.67
N THR A 364 -9.92 -0.96 5.57
CA THR A 364 -11.01 -0.02 5.83
C THR A 364 -10.52 1.41 5.76
N GLU A 365 -11.35 2.29 5.23
CA GLU A 365 -11.10 3.72 5.17
C GLU A 365 -12.37 4.48 5.52
N ASP A 366 -12.21 5.57 6.25
CA ASP A 366 -13.29 6.49 6.55
C ASP A 366 -12.73 7.92 6.46
N PRO A 367 -13.40 8.84 5.74
CA PRO A 367 -12.91 10.21 5.60
C PRO A 367 -12.94 11.02 6.90
N ASP A 368 -13.85 10.69 7.81
CA ASP A 368 -14.13 11.49 9.01
C ASP A 368 -13.58 10.84 10.28
N THR A 369 -13.42 9.51 10.28
CA THR A 369 -13.04 8.71 11.45
C THR A 369 -11.72 7.98 11.23
N PRO A 370 -10.67 8.22 12.05
CA PRO A 370 -9.43 7.47 11.92
C PRO A 370 -9.64 5.99 12.25
N PRO A 371 -8.75 5.07 11.80
CA PRO A 371 -8.87 3.64 12.05
C PRO A 371 -9.10 3.29 13.52
N GLU A 372 -8.39 3.93 14.47
CA GLU A 372 -8.57 3.72 15.91
C GLU A 372 -9.94 4.13 16.46
N GLY A 373 -10.69 4.95 15.71
CA GLY A 373 -12.07 5.32 16.01
C GLY A 373 -13.10 4.36 15.42
N LEU A 374 -12.70 3.45 14.53
CA LEU A 374 -13.59 2.48 13.89
C LEU A 374 -13.82 1.26 14.78
N SER A 375 -15.04 0.75 14.76
CA SER A 375 -15.43 -0.44 15.51
C SER A 375 -15.90 -1.55 14.56
N TYR A 376 -15.33 -2.74 14.72
CA TYR A 376 -15.64 -3.89 13.87
C TYR A 376 -16.50 -4.92 14.57
N SER A 377 -17.29 -5.65 13.80
CA SER A 377 -18.10 -6.76 14.31
C SER A 377 -18.31 -7.82 13.26
N LEU A 378 -18.25 -9.08 13.67
CA LEU A 378 -18.56 -10.22 12.81
C LEU A 378 -20.09 -10.40 12.78
N VAL A 379 -20.71 -9.99 11.68
CA VAL A 379 -22.17 -10.01 11.51
C VAL A 379 -22.65 -11.40 11.06
N GLN A 380 -21.83 -12.09 10.28
CA GLN A 380 -22.04 -13.48 9.88
C GLN A 380 -20.70 -14.21 9.90
N ALA A 381 -20.56 -15.21 10.78
CA ALA A 381 -19.30 -15.96 10.91
C ALA A 381 -19.12 -17.07 9.85
N GLY A 382 -20.08 -17.26 8.95
CA GLY A 382 -20.07 -18.41 8.04
C GLY A 382 -20.37 -19.72 8.78
N ASP A 383 -19.67 -20.79 8.42
CA ASP A 383 -19.74 -22.08 9.09
C ASP A 383 -19.09 -21.97 10.49
N PRO A 384 -19.81 -22.25 11.58
CA PRO A 384 -19.26 -22.19 12.93
C PRO A 384 -17.96 -23.00 13.12
N LYS A 385 -17.79 -24.07 12.34
CA LYS A 385 -16.60 -24.94 12.39
C LYS A 385 -15.35 -24.33 11.77
N ALA A 386 -15.46 -23.21 11.05
CA ALA A 386 -14.31 -22.44 10.59
C ALA A 386 -13.69 -21.59 11.73
N GLY A 387 -14.43 -21.36 12.82
CA GLY A 387 -13.93 -20.69 14.03
C GLY A 387 -13.42 -19.26 13.82
N ILE A 388 -14.09 -18.49 12.96
CA ILE A 388 -13.73 -17.11 12.63
C ILE A 388 -14.06 -16.18 13.80
N LYS A 389 -13.10 -15.34 14.21
CA LYS A 389 -13.24 -14.39 15.31
C LYS A 389 -12.61 -13.04 14.96
N ILE A 390 -13.11 -11.98 15.61
CA ILE A 390 -12.41 -10.69 15.66
C ILE A 390 -11.68 -10.61 17.01
N GLU A 391 -10.37 -10.45 16.97
CA GLU A 391 -9.47 -10.34 18.11
C GLU A 391 -8.84 -8.94 18.13
N ASP A 392 -8.54 -8.45 19.33
CA ASP A 392 -8.03 -7.09 19.59
C ASP A 392 -8.81 -5.95 18.90
N GLY A 393 -10.08 -6.18 18.59
CA GLY A 393 -11.02 -5.21 18.02
C GLY A 393 -10.94 -5.04 16.50
N HIS A 394 -9.86 -5.46 15.84
CA HIS A 394 -9.66 -5.25 14.40
C HIS A 394 -8.96 -6.40 13.66
N PHE A 395 -8.43 -7.42 14.35
CA PHE A 395 -7.83 -8.58 13.67
C PHE A 395 -8.84 -9.69 13.43
N ILE A 396 -8.87 -10.26 12.22
CA ILE A 396 -9.58 -11.53 11.99
C ILE A 396 -8.63 -12.68 12.26
N SER A 397 -9.04 -13.59 13.12
CA SER A 397 -8.39 -14.88 13.36
C SER A 397 -9.32 -16.03 12.98
N VAL A 398 -8.74 -17.16 12.59
CA VAL A 398 -9.45 -18.35 12.13
C VAL A 398 -8.95 -19.57 12.92
N TYR A 399 -9.86 -20.23 13.63
CA TYR A 399 -9.58 -21.42 14.45
C TYR A 399 -10.49 -22.58 14.04
N PRO A 400 -10.24 -23.23 12.89
CA PRO A 400 -11.10 -24.32 12.42
C PRO A 400 -11.16 -25.48 13.42
N ASP A 401 -12.31 -26.15 13.51
CA ASP A 401 -12.39 -27.47 14.14
C ASP A 401 -11.38 -28.41 13.46
N PRO A 402 -10.71 -29.33 14.20
CA PRO A 402 -9.65 -30.18 13.63
C PRO A 402 -10.06 -30.96 12.37
N ASN A 403 -11.34 -31.36 12.28
CA ASN A 403 -11.89 -32.13 11.17
C ASN A 403 -12.69 -31.27 10.16
N TYR A 404 -12.61 -29.94 10.27
CA TYR A 404 -13.26 -29.05 9.31
C TYR A 404 -12.44 -28.95 8.02
N SER A 405 -13.15 -28.94 6.89
CA SER A 405 -12.60 -28.62 5.59
C SER A 405 -13.72 -28.09 4.71
N GLY A 406 -13.39 -27.22 3.76
CA GLY A 406 -14.35 -26.57 2.89
C GLY A 406 -14.11 -25.08 2.79
N THR A 407 -15.05 -24.38 2.17
CA THR A 407 -15.02 -22.93 2.03
C THR A 407 -16.25 -22.34 2.67
N THR A 408 -16.05 -21.29 3.46
CA THR A 408 -17.15 -20.51 4.02
C THR A 408 -16.94 -19.02 3.76
N THR A 409 -18.04 -18.29 3.71
CA THR A 409 -18.05 -16.83 3.54
C THR A 409 -18.57 -16.21 4.82
N ALA A 410 -17.78 -15.28 5.36
CA ALA A 410 -18.12 -14.48 6.51
C ALA A 410 -18.38 -13.02 6.11
N ARG A 411 -19.19 -12.33 6.90
CA ARG A 411 -19.51 -10.91 6.75
C ARG A 411 -19.08 -10.14 7.99
N VAL A 412 -18.27 -9.11 7.78
CA VAL A 412 -17.85 -8.15 8.79
C VAL A 412 -18.56 -6.82 8.58
N SER A 413 -18.80 -6.08 9.66
CA SER A 413 -19.20 -4.68 9.63
C SER A 413 -18.16 -3.79 10.24
N VAL A 414 -18.10 -2.54 9.77
CA VAL A 414 -17.39 -1.44 10.39
C VAL A 414 -18.38 -0.32 10.72
N PHE A 415 -18.25 0.28 11.91
CA PHE A 415 -19.06 1.38 12.39
C PHE A 415 -18.18 2.53 12.90
N ASP A 416 -18.46 3.73 12.42
CA ASP A 416 -17.73 4.98 12.69
C ASP A 416 -18.33 5.81 13.87
N GLY A 417 -19.41 5.31 14.49
CA GLY A 417 -20.18 6.06 15.50
C GLY A 417 -21.52 6.60 15.01
N THR A 418 -21.73 6.66 13.69
CA THR A 418 -22.92 7.22 13.02
C THR A 418 -23.50 6.25 11.98
N THR A 419 -22.66 5.67 11.13
CA THR A 419 -23.03 4.84 9.98
C THR A 419 -22.23 3.53 9.94
N THR A 420 -22.78 2.53 9.27
CA THR A 420 -22.20 1.18 9.21
C THR A 420 -22.01 0.74 7.76
N ALA A 421 -20.85 0.16 7.45
CA ALA A 421 -20.58 -0.53 6.20
C ALA A 421 -20.31 -2.02 6.43
N PHE A 422 -20.39 -2.81 5.36
CA PHE A 422 -20.26 -4.27 5.41
C PHE A 422 -19.35 -4.76 4.29
N ALA A 423 -18.59 -5.82 4.56
CA ALA A 423 -17.83 -6.56 3.56
C ALA A 423 -17.88 -8.05 3.81
N ASP A 424 -17.76 -8.81 2.72
CA ASP A 424 -17.66 -10.27 2.75
C ASP A 424 -16.21 -10.69 2.50
N PHE A 425 -15.78 -11.75 3.16
CA PHE A 425 -14.50 -12.41 2.92
C PHE A 425 -14.66 -13.93 3.02
N ALA A 426 -13.75 -14.67 2.40
CA ALA A 426 -13.78 -16.12 2.37
C ALA A 426 -12.70 -16.73 3.27
N VAL A 427 -13.02 -17.86 3.87
CA VAL A 427 -12.08 -18.76 4.54
C VAL A 427 -12.16 -20.11 3.86
N MET A 428 -11.01 -20.61 3.40
CA MET A 428 -10.85 -21.91 2.76
C MET A 428 -9.95 -22.79 3.61
N VAL A 429 -10.49 -23.91 4.09
CA VAL A 429 -9.73 -24.95 4.80
C VAL A 429 -9.61 -26.16 3.87
N ILE A 430 -8.40 -26.41 3.40
CA ILE A 430 -8.07 -27.47 2.45
C ILE A 430 -8.12 -28.81 3.20
N PRO A 431 -8.90 -29.80 2.74
CA PRO A 431 -8.99 -31.10 3.42
C PRO A 431 -7.64 -31.81 3.42
N PHE A 432 -7.29 -32.45 4.54
CA PHE A 432 -6.15 -33.35 4.58
C PHE A 432 -6.52 -34.68 3.89
N MET A 433 -5.71 -35.11 2.94
CA MET A 433 -5.89 -36.36 2.21
C MET A 433 -4.68 -37.28 2.47
N PRO A 434 -4.83 -38.34 3.28
CA PRO A 434 -3.70 -39.22 3.60
C PRO A 434 -3.16 -39.93 2.36
N LYS A 435 -1.84 -40.06 2.27
CA LYS A 435 -1.20 -40.97 1.32
C LYS A 435 -1.61 -42.41 1.65
N THR A 436 -1.85 -43.22 0.63
CA THR A 436 -2.26 -44.62 0.80
C THR A 436 -1.20 -45.58 0.25
N TYR A 437 -1.11 -46.77 0.85
CA TYR A 437 -0.25 -47.85 0.40
C TYR A 437 -0.94 -49.21 0.61
N SER A 438 -0.78 -50.13 -0.34
CA SER A 438 -1.33 -51.48 -0.23
C SER A 438 -0.20 -52.46 0.10
N ALA A 439 -0.19 -52.98 1.32
CA ALA A 439 0.79 -53.95 1.79
C ALA A 439 0.32 -55.37 1.43
N PRO A 440 1.02 -56.10 0.55
CA PRO A 440 0.61 -57.44 0.14
C PRO A 440 0.95 -58.51 1.17
N TYR A 441 0.23 -59.62 1.09
CA TYR A 441 0.60 -60.82 1.84
C TYR A 441 1.90 -61.40 1.28
N LEU A 442 2.93 -61.51 2.12
CA LEU A 442 4.23 -62.09 1.80
C LEU A 442 4.87 -62.61 3.10
N SER A 443 5.28 -63.87 3.11
CA SER A 443 6.10 -64.39 4.20
C SER A 443 7.56 -64.08 3.93
N VAL A 444 8.18 -63.32 4.82
CA VAL A 444 9.52 -62.75 4.67
C VAL A 444 10.51 -63.51 5.57
N SER A 445 11.67 -63.85 5.03
CA SER A 445 12.80 -64.35 5.79
C SER A 445 13.71 -63.18 6.16
N VAL A 446 13.66 -62.74 7.42
CA VAL A 446 14.46 -61.60 7.92
C VAL A 446 15.95 -61.94 7.95
N ASP A 447 16.64 -61.76 6.83
CA ASP A 447 18.04 -62.15 6.61
C ASP A 447 18.90 -61.03 5.99
N GLY A 448 18.29 -59.87 5.70
CA GLY A 448 18.94 -58.70 5.13
C GLY A 448 19.10 -58.73 3.61
N TYR A 449 18.50 -59.71 2.92
CA TYR A 449 18.47 -59.80 1.46
C TYR A 449 17.07 -59.48 0.92
N LEU A 450 16.92 -58.31 0.30
CA LEU A 450 15.61 -57.85 -0.21
C LEU A 450 15.13 -58.56 -1.50
N THR A 451 15.63 -59.75 -1.83
CA THR A 451 15.33 -60.44 -3.10
C THR A 451 13.87 -60.84 -3.25
N GLU A 452 13.21 -61.21 -2.15
CA GLU A 452 11.79 -61.60 -2.11
C GLU A 452 10.82 -60.42 -2.19
N TRP A 453 11.32 -59.20 -1.98
CA TRP A 453 10.52 -57.97 -2.01
C TRP A 453 10.29 -57.41 -3.42
N GLY A 454 10.81 -58.08 -4.46
CA GLY A 454 10.83 -57.55 -5.82
C GLY A 454 9.47 -57.22 -6.42
N THR A 455 8.41 -57.90 -5.98
CA THR A 455 7.02 -57.65 -6.42
C THR A 455 6.25 -56.69 -5.52
N VAL A 456 6.81 -56.33 -4.35
CA VAL A 456 6.15 -55.45 -3.38
C VAL A 456 6.28 -53.99 -3.84
N PRO A 457 5.18 -53.21 -3.89
CA PRO A 457 5.21 -51.81 -4.30
C PRO A 457 6.22 -50.99 -3.49
N GLN A 458 6.90 -50.05 -4.14
CA GLN A 458 7.93 -49.25 -3.49
C GLN A 458 7.43 -47.84 -3.21
N ILE A 459 7.75 -47.33 -2.03
CA ILE A 459 7.72 -45.90 -1.73
C ILE A 459 9.13 -45.39 -1.96
N VAL A 460 9.31 -44.64 -3.03
CA VAL A 460 10.59 -44.03 -3.42
C VAL A 460 10.65 -42.63 -2.81
N LEU A 461 11.65 -42.37 -1.97
CA LEU A 461 11.94 -41.09 -1.35
C LEU A 461 13.22 -40.52 -1.92
N SER A 462 13.17 -39.27 -2.39
CA SER A 462 14.31 -38.57 -2.96
C SER A 462 14.57 -37.22 -2.26
N PRO A 463 15.82 -36.75 -2.23
CA PRO A 463 16.16 -35.53 -1.49
C PRO A 463 15.51 -34.29 -2.09
N GLU A 464 15.21 -34.29 -3.38
CA GLU A 464 14.58 -33.17 -4.08
C GLU A 464 13.10 -32.98 -3.71
N LYS A 465 12.45 -34.03 -3.22
CA LYS A 465 10.99 -34.06 -3.01
C LYS A 465 10.59 -34.27 -1.56
N ASP A 466 11.31 -35.14 -0.86
CA ASP A 466 10.84 -35.72 0.40
C ASP A 466 11.77 -35.42 1.59
N TYR A 467 12.82 -34.61 1.41
CA TYR A 467 13.76 -34.22 2.46
C TYR A 467 13.31 -32.99 3.26
N VAL A 468 13.48 -33.07 4.58
CA VAL A 468 13.23 -31.98 5.52
C VAL A 468 14.54 -31.59 6.20
N PRO A 469 15.09 -30.39 5.92
CA PRO A 469 16.34 -29.94 6.52
C PRO A 469 16.12 -29.35 7.92
N LEU A 470 16.99 -29.66 8.89
CA LEU A 470 16.95 -29.07 10.24
C LEU A 470 17.81 -27.80 10.36
N GLY A 471 18.81 -27.63 9.49
CA GLY A 471 19.69 -26.45 9.42
C GLY A 471 19.60 -25.63 8.13
N GLY A 472 18.65 -25.96 7.24
CA GLY A 472 18.44 -25.28 5.95
C GLY A 472 19.37 -25.72 4.80
N ALA A 473 20.39 -26.54 5.07
CA ALA A 473 21.21 -27.16 4.03
C ALA A 473 20.47 -28.32 3.38
N MET A 474 20.58 -28.45 2.05
CA MET A 474 19.99 -29.55 1.28
C MET A 474 21.06 -30.58 0.89
N PRO A 475 20.71 -31.88 0.83
CA PRO A 475 21.64 -32.92 0.38
C PRO A 475 22.09 -32.71 -1.07
N ASN A 476 23.29 -33.17 -1.39
CA ASN A 476 23.90 -33.07 -2.71
C ASN A 476 23.41 -34.18 -3.68
N GLY A 477 22.08 -34.30 -3.81
CA GLY A 477 21.40 -35.24 -4.70
C GLY A 477 21.26 -36.65 -4.13
N ALA A 478 20.66 -37.55 -4.91
CA ALA A 478 20.23 -38.89 -4.45
C ALA A 478 21.34 -39.86 -4.00
N LEU A 479 22.62 -39.54 -4.25
CA LEU A 479 23.75 -40.33 -3.73
C LEU A 479 24.15 -39.91 -2.31
N ASP A 480 23.73 -38.72 -1.90
CA ASP A 480 23.92 -38.19 -0.55
C ASP A 480 22.92 -38.87 0.39
N ILE A 481 21.62 -38.77 0.08
CA ILE A 481 20.60 -39.59 0.72
C ILE A 481 19.47 -39.92 -0.27
N SER A 482 19.05 -41.19 -0.33
CA SER A 482 17.79 -41.62 -0.95
C SER A 482 17.31 -42.93 -0.33
N ALA A 483 16.00 -43.20 -0.39
CA ALA A 483 15.46 -44.41 0.23
C ALA A 483 14.31 -45.04 -0.57
N ASN A 484 14.32 -46.37 -0.65
CA ASN A 484 13.21 -47.16 -1.17
C ASN A 484 12.66 -48.04 -0.06
N GLY A 485 11.46 -47.70 0.42
CA GLY A 485 10.79 -48.46 1.45
C GLY A 485 9.67 -49.36 0.89
N ARG A 486 9.46 -50.51 1.52
CA ARG A 486 8.35 -51.44 1.25
C ARG A 486 7.72 -51.94 2.54
N VAL A 487 6.42 -52.27 2.48
CA VAL A 487 5.68 -52.87 3.59
C VAL A 487 4.96 -54.12 3.09
N ALA A 488 5.05 -55.22 3.84
CA ALA A 488 4.33 -56.46 3.57
C ALA A 488 3.83 -57.06 4.88
N TRP A 489 2.99 -58.11 4.81
CA TRP A 489 2.46 -58.74 6.02
C TRP A 489 2.25 -60.25 5.86
N ASP A 490 2.20 -60.97 6.97
CA ASP A 490 1.70 -62.34 7.03
C ASP A 490 0.91 -62.62 8.32
N LYS A 491 0.60 -63.89 8.59
CA LYS A 491 -0.11 -64.26 9.81
C LYS A 491 0.77 -64.03 11.05
N GLY A 492 0.61 -62.85 11.65
CA GLY A 492 1.24 -62.47 12.91
C GLY A 492 2.38 -61.46 12.76
N HIS A 493 2.67 -60.98 11.56
CA HIS A 493 3.78 -60.04 11.34
C HIS A 493 3.44 -58.95 10.32
N ILE A 494 3.99 -57.75 10.58
CA ILE A 494 4.19 -56.71 9.58
C ILE A 494 5.69 -56.66 9.29
N TYR A 495 6.05 -56.66 8.02
CA TYR A 495 7.42 -56.54 7.57
C TYR A 495 7.65 -55.16 6.96
N LEU A 496 8.77 -54.53 7.30
CA LEU A 496 9.24 -53.31 6.67
C LEU A 496 10.64 -53.54 6.10
N ALA A 497 10.85 -53.16 4.85
CA ALA A 497 12.15 -53.21 4.20
C ALA A 497 12.55 -51.85 3.66
N PHE A 498 13.81 -51.47 3.89
CA PHE A 498 14.36 -50.21 3.41
C PHE A 498 15.68 -50.48 2.70
N GLU A 499 15.79 -49.98 1.48
CA GLU A 499 17.08 -49.78 0.82
C GLU A 499 17.41 -48.29 0.93
N VAL A 500 18.38 -47.94 1.76
CA VAL A 500 18.86 -46.57 1.94
C VAL A 500 20.20 -46.42 1.22
N THR A 501 20.31 -45.45 0.33
CA THR A 501 21.58 -44.99 -0.22
C THR A 501 22.02 -43.79 0.59
N ASP A 502 23.21 -43.86 1.16
CA ASP A 502 23.80 -42.78 1.96
C ASP A 502 25.34 -42.78 1.82
N ASN A 503 25.92 -41.59 1.67
CA ASN A 503 27.34 -41.35 1.50
C ASN A 503 28.17 -41.67 2.75
N THR A 504 27.71 -41.34 3.96
CA THR A 504 28.40 -41.58 5.23
C THR A 504 27.49 -42.08 6.36
N HIS A 505 27.20 -43.38 6.38
CA HIS A 505 26.54 -44.00 7.54
C HIS A 505 27.29 -43.79 8.87
N TYR A 506 26.73 -42.95 9.74
CA TYR A 506 27.23 -42.61 11.05
C TYR A 506 26.10 -42.54 12.10
N ASN A 507 26.17 -43.47 13.07
CA ASN A 507 25.35 -43.41 14.27
C ASN A 507 26.14 -43.96 15.46
N SER A 508 26.41 -43.11 16.45
CA SER A 508 27.12 -43.47 17.69
C SER A 508 26.23 -43.31 18.93
N GLU A 509 24.94 -43.14 18.74
CA GLU A 509 24.00 -42.75 19.79
C GLU A 509 23.48 -43.96 20.57
N PRO A 510 23.14 -43.79 21.87
CA PRO A 510 22.46 -44.83 22.61
C PRO A 510 21.05 -45.09 22.03
N PRO A 511 20.44 -46.27 22.29
CA PRO A 511 19.14 -46.66 21.70
C PRO A 511 18.04 -45.59 21.81
N GLU A 512 17.94 -44.89 22.94
CA GLU A 512 16.95 -43.84 23.19
C GLU A 512 17.16 -42.55 22.37
N LEU A 513 18.31 -42.41 21.71
CA LEU A 513 18.69 -41.26 20.89
C LEU A 513 19.04 -41.64 19.45
N LEU A 514 18.68 -42.86 18.99
CA LEU A 514 19.00 -43.34 17.63
C LEU A 514 18.66 -42.33 16.54
N TRP A 515 17.60 -41.56 16.74
CA TRP A 515 17.11 -40.55 15.81
C TRP A 515 18.10 -39.42 15.50
N GLN A 516 19.13 -39.22 16.32
CA GLN A 516 20.18 -38.21 16.11
C GLN A 516 21.28 -38.64 15.13
N GLY A 517 21.37 -39.93 14.77
CA GLY A 517 22.27 -40.43 13.75
C GLY A 517 21.53 -41.15 12.64
N ASP A 518 22.28 -41.73 11.70
CA ASP A 518 21.69 -42.48 10.60
C ASP A 518 20.89 -43.66 11.10
N SER A 519 19.61 -43.61 10.80
CA SER A 519 18.61 -44.53 11.31
C SER A 519 17.34 -44.38 10.51
N VAL A 520 16.54 -45.43 10.55
CA VAL A 520 15.17 -45.39 10.06
C VAL A 520 14.25 -45.31 11.26
N GLN A 521 13.26 -44.43 11.20
CA GLN A 521 12.17 -44.39 12.17
C GLN A 521 10.86 -44.71 11.48
N PHE A 522 10.02 -45.52 12.09
CA PHE A 522 8.66 -45.76 11.62
C PHE A 522 7.69 -45.77 12.78
N ALA A 523 6.46 -45.38 12.52
CA ALA A 523 5.39 -45.34 13.50
C ALA A 523 4.15 -46.04 12.95
N ILE A 524 3.44 -46.77 13.81
CA ILE A 524 2.24 -47.53 13.47
C ILE A 524 1.18 -47.21 14.52
N ASP A 525 0.05 -46.71 14.05
CA ASP A 525 -1.22 -46.55 14.78
C ASP A 525 -2.12 -47.71 14.31
N PHE A 526 -2.31 -48.69 15.20
CA PHE A 526 -2.98 -49.95 14.87
C PHE A 526 -4.51 -49.81 14.82
N ALA A 527 -5.09 -48.91 15.60
CA ALA A 527 -6.51 -48.58 15.57
C ALA A 527 -6.87 -47.78 14.31
N CYS A 528 -5.87 -47.16 13.67
CA CYS A 528 -6.02 -46.21 12.58
C CYS A 528 -6.95 -45.05 12.99
N ASP A 529 -6.88 -44.64 14.26
CA ASP A 529 -7.72 -43.59 14.82
C ASP A 529 -7.15 -42.18 14.58
N ARG A 530 -5.86 -42.13 14.22
CA ARG A 530 -5.13 -40.95 13.75
C ARG A 530 -5.23 -39.79 14.73
N THR A 531 -5.00 -40.08 16.01
CA THR A 531 -5.05 -39.08 17.09
C THR A 531 -4.27 -37.81 16.73
N VAL A 532 -4.89 -36.64 16.98
CA VAL A 532 -4.36 -35.33 16.60
C VAL A 532 -3.38 -34.83 17.66
N GLY A 533 -2.15 -34.54 17.24
CA GLY A 533 -1.15 -33.77 18.00
C GLY A 533 -0.33 -34.56 19.02
N ALA A 534 -0.64 -35.84 19.27
CA ALA A 534 0.17 -36.71 20.11
C ALA A 534 -0.14 -38.19 19.85
N TYR A 535 0.83 -39.06 20.15
CA TYR A 535 0.60 -40.50 20.26
C TYR A 535 -0.21 -40.86 21.50
N ASP A 536 -1.19 -41.74 21.39
CA ASP A 536 -1.90 -42.32 22.53
C ASP A 536 -1.14 -43.50 23.17
N ASP A 537 -1.57 -43.96 24.34
CA ASP A 537 -0.94 -45.06 25.08
C ASP A 537 -1.60 -46.43 24.82
N ASP A 538 -2.52 -46.52 23.86
CA ASP A 538 -3.40 -47.69 23.68
C ASP A 538 -2.93 -48.58 22.52
N ASP A 539 -2.49 -47.99 21.40
CA ASP A 539 -2.11 -48.78 20.22
C ASP A 539 -1.01 -48.18 19.33
N ASP A 540 -0.54 -46.98 19.67
CA ASP A 540 0.54 -46.29 18.94
C ASP A 540 1.95 -46.82 19.27
N TYR A 541 2.73 -47.02 18.21
CA TYR A 541 4.16 -47.34 18.26
C TYR A 541 4.98 -46.31 17.50
N GLU A 542 6.17 -46.00 18.02
CA GLU A 542 7.24 -45.32 17.30
C GLU A 542 8.54 -46.10 17.53
N VAL A 543 9.18 -46.52 16.45
CA VAL A 543 10.35 -47.41 16.48
C VAL A 543 11.49 -46.79 15.67
N GLY A 544 12.66 -46.74 16.28
CA GLY A 544 13.93 -46.45 15.63
C GLY A 544 14.73 -47.73 15.40
N VAL A 545 15.30 -47.86 14.20
CA VAL A 545 16.20 -48.94 13.82
C VAL A 545 17.46 -48.38 13.17
N ALA A 546 18.62 -48.94 13.52
CA ALA A 546 19.91 -48.45 13.07
C ALA A 546 20.93 -49.59 12.92
N LEU A 547 22.06 -49.30 12.28
CA LEU A 547 23.27 -50.11 12.32
C LEU A 547 24.34 -49.34 13.08
N ILE A 548 24.80 -49.86 14.22
CA ILE A 548 25.84 -49.25 15.06
C ILE A 548 26.95 -50.28 15.26
N ASP A 549 28.19 -49.94 14.94
CA ASP A 549 29.35 -50.85 15.04
C ASP A 549 29.08 -52.25 14.44
N ASP A 550 28.52 -52.27 13.21
CA ASP A 550 28.10 -53.47 12.47
C ASP A 550 27.03 -54.34 13.18
N LYS A 551 26.31 -53.78 14.16
CA LYS A 551 25.24 -54.46 14.89
C LYS A 551 23.89 -53.78 14.64
N PRO A 552 22.85 -54.55 14.29
CA PRO A 552 21.48 -54.07 14.29
C PRO A 552 21.08 -53.58 15.70
N VAL A 553 20.53 -52.38 15.79
CA VAL A 553 19.99 -51.81 17.03
C VAL A 553 18.54 -51.39 16.79
N VAL A 554 17.67 -51.74 17.75
CA VAL A 554 16.24 -51.44 17.75
C VAL A 554 15.91 -50.70 19.04
N HIS A 555 15.06 -49.68 18.94
CA HIS A 555 14.48 -49.01 20.10
C HIS A 555 13.04 -48.59 19.79
N CYS A 556 12.11 -48.88 20.69
CA CYS A 556 10.76 -48.34 20.61
C CYS A 556 10.70 -47.06 21.46
N PHE A 557 10.63 -45.89 20.81
CA PHE A 557 10.46 -44.59 21.47
C PHE A 557 9.06 -44.45 22.09
N LYS A 558 8.07 -45.11 21.48
CA LYS A 558 6.69 -45.17 21.94
C LYS A 558 6.16 -46.60 21.80
N MET A 559 5.46 -47.06 22.82
CA MET A 559 4.72 -48.33 22.85
C MET A 559 3.43 -48.16 23.66
N PRO A 560 2.41 -48.99 23.42
CA PRO A 560 1.24 -49.07 24.26
C PRO A 560 1.57 -49.48 25.71
N SER A 561 0.71 -49.04 26.62
CA SER A 561 0.81 -49.35 28.04
C SER A 561 0.78 -50.86 28.29
N GLY A 562 1.79 -51.37 29.00
CA GLY A 562 1.89 -52.78 29.39
C GLY A 562 2.78 -53.65 28.50
N ILE A 563 3.24 -53.13 27.36
CA ILE A 563 4.30 -53.74 26.55
C ILE A 563 5.65 -53.37 27.14
N VAL A 564 6.52 -54.37 27.32
CA VAL A 564 7.82 -54.22 28.00
C VAL A 564 9.00 -54.38 27.05
N ASP A 565 8.85 -55.25 26.04
CA ASP A 565 9.85 -55.52 25.02
C ASP A 565 9.37 -55.00 23.67
N CYS A 566 10.27 -54.33 22.94
CA CYS A 566 9.98 -53.83 21.60
C CYS A 566 9.77 -55.04 20.65
N PRO A 567 8.59 -55.21 20.02
CA PRO A 567 8.23 -56.44 19.31
C PRO A 567 8.82 -56.47 17.88
N VAL A 568 10.07 -56.02 17.72
CA VAL A 568 10.73 -55.88 16.42
C VAL A 568 12.01 -56.71 16.39
N THR A 569 12.07 -57.64 15.43
CA THR A 569 13.31 -58.32 15.04
C THR A 569 13.89 -57.60 13.84
N LEU A 570 15.19 -57.30 13.87
CA LEU A 570 15.88 -56.51 12.86
C LEU A 570 17.12 -57.23 12.34
N VAL A 571 17.25 -57.29 11.03
CA VAL A 571 18.53 -57.56 10.35
C VAL A 571 18.89 -56.34 9.51
N VAL A 572 20.16 -55.95 9.59
CA VAL A 572 20.70 -54.85 8.78
C VAL A 572 21.96 -55.32 8.07
N ARG A 573 22.06 -55.01 6.79
CA ARG A 573 23.22 -55.32 5.96
C ARG A 573 23.66 -54.06 5.25
N ARG A 574 24.93 -53.67 5.39
CA ARG A 574 25.53 -52.57 4.62
C ARG A 574 26.47 -53.10 3.53
N GLN A 575 26.38 -52.53 2.34
CA GLN A 575 27.26 -52.81 1.21
C GLN A 575 27.61 -51.51 0.48
N GLY A 576 28.85 -51.04 0.65
CA GLY A 576 29.27 -49.75 0.10
C GLY A 576 28.46 -48.61 0.72
N ASN A 577 27.83 -47.80 -0.12
CA ASN A 577 26.96 -46.69 0.26
C ASN A 577 25.47 -47.09 0.40
N LYS A 578 25.16 -48.39 0.46
CA LYS A 578 23.79 -48.88 0.64
C LYS A 578 23.62 -49.62 1.95
N THR A 579 22.64 -49.21 2.75
CA THR A 579 22.18 -49.96 3.93
C THR A 579 20.81 -50.56 3.67
N TYR A 580 20.70 -51.87 3.89
CA TYR A 580 19.48 -52.65 3.74
C TYR A 580 18.95 -53.00 5.13
N TYR A 581 17.78 -52.49 5.47
CA TYR A 581 17.07 -52.81 6.71
C TYR A 581 15.93 -53.76 6.42
N GLU A 582 15.79 -54.78 7.23
CA GLU A 582 14.65 -55.70 7.20
C GLU A 582 14.15 -55.90 8.62
N ALA A 583 12.97 -55.34 8.90
CA ALA A 583 12.35 -55.33 10.21
C ALA A 583 11.07 -56.18 10.18
N GLN A 584 10.97 -57.13 11.10
CA GLN A 584 9.76 -57.89 11.38
C GLN A 584 9.16 -57.39 12.69
N PHE A 585 7.99 -56.80 12.59
CA PHE A 585 7.16 -56.40 13.71
C PHE A 585 6.18 -57.53 14.05
N SER A 586 6.31 -58.13 15.23
CA SER A 586 5.42 -59.19 15.72
C SER A 586 4.11 -58.62 16.25
N VAL A 587 3.00 -59.23 15.84
CA VAL A 587 1.64 -58.83 16.21
C VAL A 587 0.96 -59.99 16.94
N GLU A 588 0.54 -59.77 18.19
CA GLU A 588 -0.05 -60.82 19.03
C GLU A 588 -1.49 -61.17 18.65
N ASN A 589 -2.21 -60.22 18.04
CA ASN A 589 -3.61 -60.34 17.63
C ASN A 589 -3.76 -60.46 16.11
N GLU A 590 -4.98 -60.76 15.63
CA GLU A 590 -5.27 -60.63 14.20
C GLU A 590 -5.04 -59.19 13.74
N LEU A 591 -4.33 -59.04 12.62
CA LEU A 591 -4.11 -57.75 11.99
C LEU A 591 -5.44 -57.11 11.57
N PRO A 592 -5.63 -55.80 11.79
CA PRO A 592 -6.79 -55.09 11.26
C PRO A 592 -6.75 -55.06 9.72
N GLU A 593 -7.82 -54.59 9.06
CA GLU A 593 -7.82 -54.43 7.60
C GLU A 593 -6.80 -53.39 7.11
N LYS A 594 -6.55 -52.37 7.95
CA LYS A 594 -5.65 -51.26 7.69
C LYS A 594 -5.09 -50.70 8.98
N VAL A 595 -3.95 -50.04 8.89
CA VAL A 595 -3.33 -49.24 9.95
C VAL A 595 -3.00 -47.85 9.41
N SER A 596 -2.78 -46.89 10.30
CA SER A 596 -2.15 -45.63 9.91
C SER A 596 -0.65 -45.71 10.21
N MET A 597 0.19 -45.26 9.28
CA MET A 597 1.64 -45.46 9.35
C MET A 597 2.41 -44.28 8.76
N SER A 598 3.57 -43.98 9.34
CA SER A 598 4.56 -43.09 8.75
C SER A 598 5.96 -43.66 8.96
N TRP A 599 6.91 -43.16 8.17
CA TRP A 599 8.33 -43.43 8.38
C TRP A 599 9.21 -42.29 7.87
N LEU A 600 10.45 -42.29 8.33
CA LEU A 600 11.49 -41.39 7.89
C LEU A 600 12.88 -42.05 7.98
N VAL A 601 13.83 -41.51 7.22
CA VAL A 601 15.24 -41.90 7.24
C VAL A 601 16.06 -40.69 7.65
N ASN A 602 16.72 -40.78 8.79
CA ASN A 602 17.59 -39.74 9.33
C ASN A 602 18.92 -39.70 8.61
N GLU A 603 19.47 -38.50 8.50
CA GLU A 603 20.75 -38.19 7.87
C GLU A 603 21.71 -37.52 8.85
N ASN A 604 22.94 -38.02 8.94
CA ASN A 604 24.03 -37.50 9.76
C ASN A 604 25.41 -37.94 9.21
N ASP A 605 26.12 -37.03 8.53
CA ASP A 605 27.49 -37.21 8.05
C ASP A 605 28.58 -37.03 9.16
N ALA A 606 28.31 -37.48 10.39
CA ALA A 606 29.16 -37.40 11.60
C ALA A 606 29.26 -36.03 12.32
N PHE A 607 28.49 -35.02 11.89
CA PHE A 607 28.45 -33.69 12.54
C PHE A 607 27.13 -33.38 13.23
N GLY A 608 26.30 -34.41 13.44
CA GLY A 608 24.97 -34.29 14.01
C GLY A 608 23.89 -34.43 12.94
N ARG A 609 22.65 -34.65 13.37
CA ARG A 609 21.50 -34.86 12.46
C ARG A 609 21.27 -33.63 11.57
N GLU A 610 21.43 -33.79 10.27
CA GLU A 610 21.29 -32.71 9.28
C GLU A 610 19.82 -32.51 8.86
N GLY A 611 19.09 -33.62 8.77
CA GLY A 611 17.71 -33.67 8.32
C GLY A 611 17.21 -35.10 8.19
N PHE A 612 16.16 -35.29 7.40
CA PHE A 612 15.59 -36.61 7.14
C PHE A 612 14.73 -36.64 5.87
N LEU A 613 14.69 -37.79 5.20
CA LEU A 613 13.65 -38.13 4.21
C LEU A 613 12.40 -38.62 4.93
N GLN A 614 11.20 -38.25 4.47
CA GLN A 614 9.95 -38.75 5.06
C GLN A 614 8.91 -39.16 4.00
N TRP A 615 8.12 -40.21 4.26
CA TRP A 615 6.98 -40.53 3.39
C TRP A 615 5.76 -39.66 3.68
N THR A 616 5.43 -39.53 4.96
CA THR A 616 4.39 -38.65 5.50
C THR A 616 4.93 -37.97 6.76
N GLU A 617 4.30 -36.85 7.15
CA GLU A 617 4.68 -36.14 8.38
C GLU A 617 4.26 -36.92 9.65
N GLY A 618 4.52 -36.36 10.83
CA GLY A 618 4.02 -36.86 12.11
C GLY A 618 5.03 -37.61 12.98
N ILE A 619 6.30 -37.72 12.54
CA ILE A 619 7.41 -38.29 13.34
C ILE A 619 8.54 -37.29 13.56
N GLY A 620 9.01 -36.62 12.49
CA GLY A 620 10.26 -35.86 12.50
C GLY A 620 10.19 -34.49 13.19
N ILE A 621 9.29 -33.61 12.74
CA ILE A 621 9.08 -32.25 13.30
C ILE A 621 8.06 -32.25 14.44
N SER A 622 6.96 -32.98 14.27
CA SER A 622 5.89 -33.14 15.25
C SER A 622 5.64 -34.62 15.52
N LYS A 623 5.07 -34.94 16.68
CA LYS A 623 4.61 -36.29 17.04
C LYS A 623 3.09 -36.33 16.90
N ASP A 624 2.60 -36.63 15.70
CA ASP A 624 1.21 -36.40 15.31
C ASP A 624 0.67 -37.47 14.34
N PRO A 625 0.03 -38.54 14.85
CA PRO A 625 -0.57 -39.60 14.06
C PRO A 625 -1.61 -39.13 13.03
N SER A 626 -2.24 -37.96 13.25
CA SER A 626 -3.20 -37.39 12.30
C SER A 626 -2.60 -37.09 10.92
N LYS A 627 -1.27 -37.06 10.80
CA LYS A 627 -0.54 -36.84 9.55
C LYS A 627 -0.08 -38.11 8.85
N PHE A 628 -0.30 -39.28 9.45
CA PHE A 628 0.15 -40.56 8.91
C PHE A 628 -0.54 -40.93 7.59
N GLY A 629 0.13 -41.78 6.81
CA GLY A 629 -0.48 -42.45 5.67
C GLY A 629 -1.43 -43.55 6.14
N ILE A 630 -2.15 -44.17 5.20
CA ILE A 630 -2.97 -45.36 5.45
C ILE A 630 -2.34 -46.54 4.72
N VAL A 631 -2.03 -47.59 5.46
CA VAL A 631 -1.56 -48.87 4.91
C VAL A 631 -2.70 -49.88 5.00
N THR A 632 -3.16 -50.37 3.84
CA THR A 632 -4.19 -51.41 3.76
C THR A 632 -3.52 -52.76 3.50
N PHE A 633 -3.86 -53.77 4.30
CA PHE A 633 -3.35 -55.12 4.10
C PHE A 633 -4.19 -55.85 3.07
N VAL A 634 -3.55 -56.30 1.99
CA VAL A 634 -4.19 -56.98 0.85
C VAL A 634 -3.65 -58.39 0.69
N GLY A 635 -4.33 -59.23 -0.09
CA GLY A 635 -3.89 -60.60 -0.37
C GLY A 635 -2.56 -60.68 -1.13
N GLU A 636 -2.18 -61.89 -1.53
CA GLU A 636 -1.00 -62.09 -2.39
C GLU A 636 -1.15 -61.29 -3.69
N ILE A 637 -0.05 -60.68 -4.15
CA ILE A 637 -0.01 -60.05 -5.47
C ILE A 637 -0.06 -61.18 -6.51
N PRO A 638 -1.05 -61.22 -7.42
CA PRO A 638 -1.06 -62.20 -8.49
C PRO A 638 0.21 -62.04 -9.32
N VAL A 639 1.02 -63.09 -9.40
CA VAL A 639 2.14 -63.16 -10.35
C VAL A 639 1.52 -63.39 -11.73
N GLU A 640 1.07 -62.35 -12.41
CA GLU A 640 0.80 -62.48 -13.85
C GLU A 640 2.14 -62.62 -14.58
N MET A 641 2.50 -63.87 -14.88
CA MET A 641 3.40 -64.18 -15.99
C MET A 641 2.59 -63.99 -17.28
N ASP A 642 2.80 -62.88 -17.98
CA ASP A 642 2.36 -62.75 -19.37
C ASP A 642 3.55 -63.00 -20.31
N ASP A 643 3.75 -64.30 -20.61
CA ASP A 643 4.43 -64.73 -21.83
C ASP A 643 3.36 -64.89 -22.93
N GLY A 644 2.89 -63.78 -23.51
CA GLY A 644 1.77 -63.81 -24.45
C GLY A 644 1.70 -62.64 -25.43
N VAL A 645 2.52 -62.68 -26.48
CA VAL A 645 2.31 -61.82 -27.66
C VAL A 645 0.97 -62.16 -28.32
N SER A 646 0.06 -61.18 -28.43
CA SER A 646 -0.82 -61.04 -29.59
C SER A 646 -1.33 -59.60 -29.79
N GLU A 647 -1.29 -59.21 -31.05
CA GLU A 647 -1.56 -57.90 -31.66
C GLU A 647 -3.03 -57.43 -31.62
N GLU A 648 -3.17 -56.14 -31.97
CA GLU A 648 -4.33 -55.37 -32.49
C GLU A 648 -4.90 -54.33 -31.50
N ALA A 649 -5.06 -53.03 -31.82
CA ALA A 649 -4.98 -52.30 -33.10
C ALA A 649 -4.79 -50.78 -32.86
N GLY A 650 -4.32 -50.08 -33.89
CA GLY A 650 -4.77 -48.70 -34.17
C GLY A 650 -3.78 -47.56 -33.95
N ALA A 651 -2.66 -47.57 -34.68
CA ALA A 651 -1.89 -46.36 -34.93
C ALA A 651 -2.66 -45.47 -35.94
N GLU A 652 -2.94 -44.22 -35.57
CA GLU A 652 -3.24 -43.16 -36.52
C GLU A 652 -2.20 -42.04 -36.37
N VAL A 653 -1.65 -41.68 -37.52
CA VAL A 653 -0.52 -40.77 -37.75
C VAL A 653 -0.96 -39.33 -37.54
N VAL A 654 -0.16 -38.53 -36.84
CA VAL A 654 -0.22 -37.07 -36.95
C VAL A 654 1.20 -36.52 -37.19
N GLU A 655 1.29 -35.73 -38.25
CA GLU A 655 2.49 -35.25 -38.94
C GLU A 655 3.42 -34.37 -38.09
N GLU A 656 4.70 -34.43 -38.45
CA GLU A 656 5.75 -33.47 -38.09
C GLU A 656 5.38 -32.05 -38.53
N VAL A 657 5.44 -31.10 -37.59
CA VAL A 657 5.65 -29.68 -37.90
C VAL A 657 7.00 -29.27 -37.34
N SER A 658 7.90 -28.94 -38.26
CA SER A 658 9.22 -28.38 -38.01
C SER A 658 9.13 -26.91 -37.60
N VAL A 659 9.86 -26.52 -36.55
CA VAL A 659 10.19 -25.12 -36.22
C VAL A 659 11.65 -25.09 -35.73
N PRO A 660 12.47 -24.11 -36.17
CA PRO A 660 13.89 -24.33 -36.43
C PRO A 660 14.83 -24.06 -35.25
N GLU A 661 16.04 -24.61 -35.41
CA GLU A 661 17.24 -24.39 -34.61
C GLU A 661 17.54 -22.90 -34.35
N LYS A 662 17.92 -22.61 -33.11
CA LYS A 662 18.60 -21.36 -32.73
C LYS A 662 20.06 -21.70 -32.44
N PRO A 663 21.05 -21.03 -33.05
CA PRO A 663 22.43 -21.48 -32.99
C PRO A 663 23.13 -21.09 -31.68
N SER A 664 24.02 -21.97 -31.27
CA SER A 664 25.11 -21.76 -30.32
C SER A 664 26.07 -20.65 -30.79
N VAL A 665 26.51 -19.79 -29.88
CA VAL A 665 27.79 -19.10 -30.02
C VAL A 665 28.59 -19.31 -28.75
N ILE A 666 29.77 -19.89 -28.96
CA ILE A 666 30.82 -20.23 -28.02
C ILE A 666 31.67 -18.98 -27.75
N GLU A 667 32.29 -18.95 -26.58
CA GLU A 667 33.34 -18.05 -26.11
C GLU A 667 34.37 -17.64 -27.17
N GLU A 668 34.87 -16.39 -27.06
CA GLU A 668 36.31 -16.17 -27.15
C GLU A 668 36.74 -14.97 -26.30
N VAL A 669 37.76 -15.23 -25.48
CA VAL A 669 38.52 -14.34 -24.61
C VAL A 669 39.43 -13.44 -25.44
N LEU A 670 39.65 -12.19 -25.01
CA LEU A 670 40.95 -11.52 -25.18
C LEU A 670 41.10 -10.35 -24.19
N ASP A 671 42.17 -10.48 -23.38
CA ASP A 671 42.81 -9.50 -22.51
C ASP A 671 42.83 -8.08 -23.07
N ILE A 672 42.75 -7.05 -22.19
CA ILE A 672 43.84 -6.09 -21.91
C ILE A 672 43.62 -5.48 -20.50
N ALA A 673 44.60 -5.65 -19.61
CA ALA A 673 44.75 -4.97 -18.32
C ALA A 673 45.61 -3.69 -18.48
N GLU A 674 45.80 -2.95 -17.37
CA GLU A 674 46.57 -1.69 -17.18
C GLU A 674 45.66 -0.44 -17.33
N ASP A 675 45.50 0.46 -16.36
CA ASP A 675 46.45 0.97 -15.38
C ASP A 675 45.70 1.66 -14.21
N PHE A 676 46.11 1.39 -12.97
CA PHE A 676 45.82 2.19 -11.78
C PHE A 676 47.14 2.79 -11.29
N PRO A 677 47.19 4.08 -10.90
CA PRO A 677 48.19 4.53 -9.95
C PRO A 677 47.57 4.70 -8.55
N SER A 678 48.23 4.03 -7.61
CA SER A 678 48.11 4.05 -6.16
C SER A 678 48.51 5.37 -5.49
N ALA A 679 47.89 5.69 -4.35
CA ALA A 679 48.50 6.25 -3.12
C ALA A 679 47.36 6.45 -2.09
N SER A 680 47.21 5.65 -1.03
CA SER A 680 47.95 5.60 0.24
C SER A 680 47.69 6.77 1.20
N GLU A 681 47.30 6.39 2.43
CA GLU A 681 47.46 7.07 3.72
C GLU A 681 46.36 8.04 4.22
N ASP A 682 45.52 7.49 5.12
CA ASP A 682 45.50 7.77 6.57
C ASP A 682 44.67 8.93 7.16
N VAL A 683 44.05 8.60 8.31
CA VAL A 683 43.51 9.43 9.41
C VAL A 683 42.18 10.19 9.23
N GLY A 684 41.22 9.86 10.12
CA GLY A 684 40.44 10.89 10.82
C GLY A 684 38.95 10.59 11.01
N GLU A 685 38.58 10.17 12.22
CA GLU A 685 37.22 10.31 12.74
C GLU A 685 36.75 11.77 12.61
N ASN A 686 35.56 11.97 12.06
CA ASN A 686 34.71 13.11 12.40
C ASN A 686 33.27 12.83 11.98
N GLU A 687 32.36 12.88 12.95
CA GLU A 687 30.92 13.00 12.76
C GLU A 687 30.64 14.15 11.77
N GLN A 688 30.11 13.82 10.60
CA GLN A 688 29.48 14.81 9.72
C GLN A 688 27.97 14.68 9.82
N VAL A 689 27.40 15.66 10.51
CA VAL A 689 26.02 16.12 10.34
C VAL A 689 25.76 16.26 8.84
N VAL A 690 24.76 15.54 8.34
CA VAL A 690 24.27 15.63 6.97
C VAL A 690 23.57 16.99 6.82
N GLU A 691 24.30 18.00 6.36
CA GLU A 691 23.73 19.24 5.84
C GLU A 691 23.02 18.91 4.52
N THR A 692 21.69 18.83 4.57
CA THR A 692 20.83 18.76 3.40
C THR A 692 20.91 20.09 2.64
N LYS A 693 21.51 20.07 1.45
CA LYS A 693 21.49 21.21 0.51
C LYS A 693 20.07 21.38 -0.05
N THR A 694 19.31 22.28 0.56
CA THR A 694 17.99 22.76 0.13
C THR A 694 18.11 24.01 -0.76
N ASP A 695 18.67 23.87 -1.96
CA ASP A 695 18.89 24.98 -2.91
C ASP A 695 17.90 25.00 -4.10
N LEU A 696 16.60 24.76 -3.89
CA LEU A 696 15.61 24.75 -5.00
C LEU A 696 14.26 25.46 -4.76
N TYR A 697 14.05 26.14 -3.62
CA TYR A 697 12.74 26.66 -3.25
C TYR A 697 12.48 28.14 -3.59
N ALA A 698 12.90 28.70 -4.74
CA ALA A 698 12.58 30.11 -5.04
C ALA A 698 11.39 30.22 -6.01
N PRO A 699 10.29 30.95 -5.68
CA PRO A 699 9.43 31.48 -6.73
C PRO A 699 10.25 32.47 -7.58
N ALA A 700 10.30 32.22 -8.88
CA ALA A 700 10.95 33.12 -9.83
C ALA A 700 10.20 34.48 -9.86
N PRO A 701 10.93 35.62 -9.93
CA PRO A 701 10.29 36.90 -10.19
C PRO A 701 9.63 36.86 -11.58
N PRO A 702 8.46 37.50 -11.79
CA PRO A 702 7.91 37.65 -13.13
C PRO A 702 8.96 38.32 -14.03
N GLY A 703 9.22 37.67 -15.16
CA GLY A 703 10.21 38.11 -16.13
C GLY A 703 10.04 39.59 -16.45
N SER A 704 11.12 40.35 -16.28
CA SER A 704 11.18 41.75 -16.68
C SER A 704 11.10 41.86 -18.20
N GLY A 705 9.89 41.89 -18.75
CA GLY A 705 9.64 42.34 -20.10
C GLY A 705 9.96 43.83 -20.20
N THR A 706 11.18 44.16 -20.64
CA THR A 706 11.51 45.55 -20.98
C THR A 706 10.62 46.00 -22.14
N CYS A 707 9.70 46.93 -21.88
CA CYS A 707 8.91 47.60 -22.91
C CYS A 707 9.83 48.37 -23.86
N GLY A 708 9.95 47.89 -25.10
CA GLY A 708 10.46 48.67 -26.22
C GLY A 708 9.37 49.60 -26.77
N CYS A 709 8.99 50.65 -26.02
CA CYS A 709 8.21 51.74 -26.58
C CYS A 709 9.17 52.75 -27.22
N SER A 710 9.26 52.72 -28.56
CA SER A 710 9.90 53.76 -29.35
C SER A 710 9.28 55.12 -29.04
N THR A 711 10.13 56.08 -28.65
CA THR A 711 9.80 57.49 -28.49
C THR A 711 9.22 58.06 -29.79
N GLY A 712 7.99 58.58 -29.75
CA GLY A 712 7.48 59.42 -30.83
C GLY A 712 5.98 59.63 -30.83
N SER A 713 5.48 60.62 -30.08
CA SER A 713 4.56 61.66 -30.58
C SER A 713 3.91 62.44 -29.42
N SER A 714 3.67 63.72 -29.70
CA SER A 714 3.21 64.78 -28.80
C SER A 714 1.81 64.56 -28.21
N LEU A 715 1.69 64.79 -26.89
CA LEU A 715 0.41 64.91 -26.17
C LEU A 715 -0.42 66.13 -26.67
N PRO A 716 -1.77 66.02 -26.80
CA PRO A 716 -2.64 67.18 -26.86
C PRO A 716 -2.99 67.68 -25.44
N PRO A 717 -3.41 68.96 -25.27
CA PRO A 717 -3.56 69.57 -23.96
C PRO A 717 -4.83 69.12 -23.22
N PHE A 718 -4.72 69.03 -21.89
CA PHE A 718 -5.69 68.61 -20.87
C PHE A 718 -7.12 69.20 -20.92
N GLY A 719 -7.42 70.15 -21.82
CA GLY A 719 -8.71 70.84 -21.90
C GLY A 719 -9.84 70.00 -22.51
N ASP A 720 -9.52 69.09 -23.44
CA ASP A 720 -10.54 68.37 -24.21
C ASP A 720 -11.11 67.16 -23.47
N ILE A 721 -10.37 66.57 -22.54
CA ILE A 721 -10.78 65.38 -21.76
C ILE A 721 -11.98 65.71 -20.84
N LEU A 722 -11.99 66.90 -20.23
CA LEU A 722 -13.09 67.33 -19.36
C LEU A 722 -14.38 67.62 -20.14
N PHE A 723 -14.27 68.09 -21.39
CA PHE A 723 -15.43 68.35 -22.24
C PHE A 723 -16.13 67.05 -22.64
N PHE A 724 -15.38 66.01 -23.01
CA PHE A 724 -15.94 64.71 -23.40
C PHE A 724 -16.52 63.92 -22.22
N ALA A 725 -15.90 63.98 -21.04
CA ALA A 725 -16.45 63.38 -19.82
C ALA A 725 -17.82 63.99 -19.46
N MET A 726 -17.98 65.31 -19.60
CA MET A 726 -19.24 66.01 -19.34
C MET A 726 -20.34 65.64 -20.35
N VAL A 727 -19.99 65.53 -21.65
CA VAL A 727 -20.93 65.13 -22.72
C VAL A 727 -21.37 63.67 -22.55
N PHE A 728 -20.48 62.77 -22.11
CA PHE A 728 -20.81 61.37 -21.87
C PHE A 728 -21.70 61.17 -20.63
N LEU A 729 -21.46 61.94 -19.55
CA LEU A 729 -22.33 61.99 -18.37
C LEU A 729 -23.72 62.54 -18.70
N LEU A 730 -23.81 63.60 -19.52
CA LEU A 730 -25.08 64.14 -20.00
C LEU A 730 -25.84 63.15 -20.91
N TRP A 731 -25.12 62.35 -21.72
CA TRP A 731 -25.71 61.29 -22.53
C TRP A 731 -26.25 60.12 -21.69
N LYS A 732 -25.51 59.69 -20.64
CA LYS A 732 -25.98 58.65 -19.70
C LYS A 732 -27.19 59.11 -18.88
N LEU A 733 -27.21 60.38 -18.44
CA LEU A 733 -28.36 60.97 -17.74
C LEU A 733 -29.60 61.09 -18.64
N ALA A 734 -29.41 61.42 -19.93
CA ALA A 734 -30.49 61.44 -20.92
C ALA A 734 -31.06 60.04 -21.23
N LYS A 735 -30.23 58.97 -21.16
CA LYS A 735 -30.68 57.58 -21.31
C LYS A 735 -31.46 57.05 -20.10
N ARG A 736 -31.10 57.45 -18.87
CA ARG A 736 -31.84 57.07 -17.65
C ARG A 736 -33.24 57.70 -17.57
N ARG A 737 -33.47 58.88 -18.15
CA ARG A 737 -34.81 59.50 -18.23
C ARG A 737 -35.77 58.88 -19.25
N LYS A 738 -35.34 57.92 -20.08
CA LYS A 738 -36.20 57.17 -21.01
C LYS A 738 -36.66 55.80 -20.47
N LYS A 739 -36.33 55.47 -19.22
CA LYS A 739 -36.73 54.23 -18.53
C LYS A 739 -37.33 54.50 -17.13
N ALA A 740 -38.02 55.64 -16.98
CA ALA A 740 -38.87 55.95 -15.83
C ALA A 740 -40.31 56.17 -16.32
#